data_AF-A0A0U5GCR8-F1
#
_entry.id   AF-A0A0U5GCR8-F1
#
_cell.length_a   1.000
_cell.length_b   1.000
_cell.length_c   1.000
_cell.angle_alpha   90.00
_cell.angle_beta   90.00
_cell.angle_gamma   90.00
#
_symmetry.space_group_name_H-M   'P 1'
#
loop_
_entity.id
_entity.type
_entity.pdbx_description
1 polymer ?
#
loop_
_entity_poly.entity_id
_entity_poly.type
_entity_poly.pdbx_seq_one_letter_code
_entity_poly.pdbx_strand_id
1 'polypeptide(L)'
;MYTLDDFPFKYSSLPNPEAERPAKFFNSLPYRVRTIEDDCGSTIDRVVAEWKAITGKGVPDAVGGHASDLIRYVIPECPVEFVAPVTRLIYILLLWDDATDILDPVSHENLMLDFRVGVVSQMKLGYCQCELEMNRIYIQSVLALVVQGAGRNLDGGDFKRGLEVFDSTARGQAPPPQTITWEEYKRHRTTSIGGRLITALIPSMRKLRLDQDALDSVSHLAEICYLIAGLSNDFYSFHKEFEEHARAGSLDGIHNGMAVLMSRYGYEESEAEEIMKKEILSAERTLMEKYEEWKSSSAPKSDELRHFVLISILAVGGASYWQSFSPRYQRANLSTTVEDRAQLVGRSYTAGLRLPNYPVPVAMTKSTNGYSESLTNRQASLITKDLLAPFEKAPAEEVVLAPWKYTQSLPGKRTVGRMIECLQAWFSLPVESIKIISEITTMLFNATLMLDDIQDESQLRRGKPAAHAVFGQAQTINSATYLYVKGSRRLRGVKHADECADALLDELETLAFGQALELQWKYQKICPSTKQYLVMIDNKTGGFFRLVLRLLGAEAQSQPVPELMHLLTLLGRYYQIRDDYMNLASDEYTAKKGFCEDLSEGNFSFPLLHLLQHSPNADIVRGVMFHREDKADLSIEMKQFILAEMKEVGSLGYTMNLLEELFSAMLGALDNVEAKLGLNKKLRIFLLLLKV
;
A
#
# COMPACT_ATOMS: atom_id res chain seq x y z
N MET A 1 -27.59 -13.28 -23.99
CA MET A 1 -26.93 -14.35 -23.23
C MET A 1 -25.59 -14.55 -23.90
N TYR A 2 -24.50 -14.06 -23.29
CA TYR A 2 -23.15 -14.28 -23.82
C TYR A 2 -22.78 -15.74 -23.54
N THR A 3 -22.64 -16.56 -24.57
CA THR A 3 -22.19 -17.95 -24.40
C THR A 3 -20.67 -17.95 -24.36
N LEU A 4 -20.10 -18.35 -23.21
CA LEU A 4 -18.66 -18.43 -22.98
C LEU A 4 -18.08 -19.77 -23.48
N ASP A 5 -18.56 -20.27 -24.63
CA ASP A 5 -18.51 -21.69 -25.03
C ASP A 5 -17.16 -22.22 -25.56
N ASP A 6 -16.03 -21.60 -25.20
CA ASP A 6 -14.71 -22.01 -25.67
C ASP A 6 -13.89 -22.82 -24.64
N PHE A 7 -14.46 -23.16 -23.47
CA PHE A 7 -13.73 -23.83 -22.38
C PHE A 7 -14.44 -25.10 -21.83
N PRO A 8 -13.73 -26.23 -21.61
CA PRO A 8 -14.31 -27.44 -21.03
C PRO A 8 -14.49 -27.31 -19.51
N PHE A 9 -15.73 -27.09 -19.07
CA PHE A 9 -16.12 -27.10 -17.65
C PHE A 9 -16.24 -28.54 -17.12
N LYS A 10 -15.59 -28.83 -15.99
CA LYS A 10 -15.53 -30.20 -15.43
C LYS A 10 -16.53 -30.44 -14.31
N TYR A 11 -16.83 -29.41 -13.53
CA TYR A 11 -17.55 -29.53 -12.26
C TYR A 11 -18.85 -28.74 -12.23
N SER A 12 -19.20 -28.06 -13.32
CA SER A 12 -20.34 -27.15 -13.38
C SER A 12 -21.09 -27.17 -14.71
N SER A 13 -22.39 -26.87 -14.64
CA SER A 13 -23.28 -26.70 -15.80
C SER A 13 -23.81 -25.27 -15.89
N LEU A 14 -24.39 -24.93 -17.04
CA LEU A 14 -25.21 -23.72 -17.13
C LEU A 14 -26.42 -23.83 -16.19
N PRO A 15 -26.90 -22.71 -15.64
CA PRO A 15 -28.14 -22.69 -14.87
C PRO A 15 -29.31 -23.13 -15.74
N ASN A 16 -30.28 -23.81 -15.12
CA ASN A 16 -31.49 -24.23 -15.82
C ASN A 16 -32.25 -22.98 -16.35
N PRO A 17 -32.46 -22.84 -17.67
CA PRO A 17 -33.15 -21.68 -18.24
C PRO A 17 -34.62 -21.58 -17.81
N GLU A 18 -35.23 -22.69 -17.36
CA GLU A 18 -36.62 -22.76 -16.89
C GLU A 18 -36.76 -22.52 -15.38
N ALA A 19 -35.65 -22.46 -14.64
CA ALA A 19 -35.70 -22.19 -13.20
C ALA A 19 -36.09 -20.73 -12.95
N GLU A 20 -37.05 -20.52 -12.05
CA GLU A 20 -37.41 -19.19 -11.58
C GLU A 20 -36.20 -18.51 -10.93
N ARG A 21 -35.91 -17.28 -11.37
CA ARG A 21 -34.80 -16.50 -10.80
C ARG A 21 -35.24 -15.85 -9.49
N PRO A 22 -34.32 -15.63 -8.53
CA PRO A 22 -34.63 -14.88 -7.33
C PRO A 22 -35.23 -13.51 -7.69
N ALA A 23 -36.26 -13.08 -6.97
CA ALA A 23 -37.00 -11.85 -7.29
C ALA A 23 -36.12 -10.58 -7.29
N LYS A 24 -35.06 -10.55 -6.46
CA LYS A 24 -34.11 -9.44 -6.35
C LYS A 24 -32.89 -9.56 -7.29
N PHE A 25 -32.81 -10.60 -8.10
CA PHE A 25 -31.68 -10.81 -9.00
C PHE A 25 -31.87 -9.99 -10.29
N PHE A 26 -31.03 -8.97 -10.48
CA PHE A 26 -31.09 -8.08 -11.66
C PHE A 26 -29.82 -8.12 -12.52
N ASN A 27 -28.74 -8.73 -12.00
CA ASN A 27 -27.45 -8.82 -12.67
C ASN A 27 -27.53 -9.59 -14.00
N SER A 28 -26.62 -9.25 -14.91
CA SER A 28 -26.55 -9.76 -16.28
C SER A 28 -25.34 -10.65 -16.57
N LEU A 29 -24.34 -10.66 -15.68
CA LEU A 29 -23.15 -11.50 -15.85
C LEU A 29 -23.51 -12.99 -15.86
N PRO A 30 -22.79 -13.79 -16.68
CA PRO A 30 -22.97 -15.23 -16.70
C PRO A 30 -22.48 -15.84 -15.38
N TYR A 31 -23.15 -16.91 -14.96
CA TYR A 31 -22.74 -17.75 -13.83
C TYR A 31 -22.96 -19.23 -14.18
N ARG A 32 -22.35 -20.11 -13.40
CA ARG A 32 -22.51 -21.57 -13.54
C ARG A 32 -22.90 -22.18 -12.20
N VAL A 33 -23.48 -23.37 -12.27
CA VAL A 33 -23.92 -24.12 -11.10
C VAL A 33 -23.10 -25.38 -10.99
N ARG A 34 -22.44 -25.57 -9.86
CA ARG A 34 -21.71 -26.81 -9.56
C ARG A 34 -22.65 -28.02 -9.58
N THR A 35 -22.20 -29.12 -10.18
CA THR A 35 -22.97 -30.36 -10.37
C THR A 35 -22.52 -31.51 -9.45
N ILE A 36 -21.41 -31.35 -8.73
CA ILE A 36 -20.91 -32.32 -7.76
C ILE A 36 -21.50 -32.02 -6.38
N GLU A 37 -21.95 -33.07 -5.69
CA GLU A 37 -22.29 -33.00 -4.27
C GLU A 37 -21.02 -33.03 -3.42
N ASP A 38 -20.79 -31.96 -2.67
CA ASP A 38 -19.65 -31.80 -1.77
C ASP A 38 -20.13 -31.85 -0.30
N ASP A 39 -19.43 -32.61 0.56
CA ASP A 39 -19.64 -32.50 2.01
C ASP A 39 -18.90 -31.28 2.58
N CYS A 40 -19.62 -30.17 2.69
CA CYS A 40 -19.14 -28.97 3.38
C CYS A 40 -19.47 -28.98 4.89
N GLY A 41 -20.42 -29.82 5.33
CA GLY A 41 -21.02 -29.76 6.67
C GLY A 41 -20.01 -30.03 7.78
N SER A 42 -19.23 -31.11 7.63
CA SER A 42 -18.18 -31.47 8.59
C SER A 42 -17.07 -30.42 8.73
N THR A 43 -16.84 -29.62 7.68
CA THR A 43 -15.88 -28.51 7.72
C THR A 43 -16.48 -27.28 8.37
N ILE A 44 -17.74 -26.96 8.06
CA ILE A 44 -18.49 -25.86 8.67
C ILE A 44 -18.57 -26.07 10.18
N ASP A 45 -18.97 -27.25 10.65
CA ASP A 45 -19.10 -27.57 12.08
C ASP A 45 -17.80 -27.34 12.85
N ARG A 46 -16.67 -27.74 12.25
CA ARG A 46 -15.34 -27.51 12.84
C ARG A 46 -14.99 -26.03 12.95
N VAL A 47 -15.26 -25.25 11.89
CA VAL A 47 -15.00 -23.80 11.89
C VAL A 47 -15.90 -23.09 12.90
N VAL A 48 -17.19 -23.46 12.97
CA VAL A 48 -18.14 -22.90 13.95
C VAL A 48 -17.67 -23.17 15.37
N ALA A 49 -17.25 -24.40 15.68
CA ALA A 49 -16.76 -24.78 17.00
C ALA A 49 -15.48 -24.00 17.37
N GLU A 50 -14.53 -23.90 16.43
CA GLU A 50 -13.28 -23.14 16.60
C GLU A 50 -13.54 -21.65 16.79
N TRP A 51 -14.38 -21.04 15.95
CA TRP A 51 -14.76 -19.63 16.07
C TRP A 51 -15.42 -19.31 17.39
N LYS A 52 -16.32 -20.19 17.85
CA LYS A 52 -16.99 -20.05 19.16
C LYS A 52 -15.99 -20.18 20.31
N ALA A 53 -15.01 -21.07 20.20
CA ALA A 53 -13.96 -21.20 21.20
C ALA A 53 -13.08 -19.93 21.29
N ILE A 54 -12.83 -19.28 20.14
CA ILE A 54 -12.00 -18.07 20.06
C ILE A 54 -12.74 -16.82 20.52
N THR A 55 -13.96 -16.60 20.01
CA THR A 55 -14.68 -15.34 20.20
C THR A 55 -15.66 -15.37 21.38
N GLY A 56 -15.98 -16.55 21.90
CA GLY A 56 -17.04 -16.76 22.90
C GLY A 56 -18.46 -16.53 22.35
N LYS A 57 -18.59 -16.10 21.09
CA LYS A 57 -19.88 -15.82 20.43
C LYS A 57 -20.29 -17.03 19.59
N GLY A 58 -21.59 -17.34 19.62
CA GLY A 58 -22.18 -18.27 18.65
C GLY A 58 -22.10 -17.69 17.24
N VAL A 59 -22.17 -18.57 16.24
CA VAL A 59 -22.27 -18.16 14.84
C VAL A 59 -23.73 -17.77 14.55
N PRO A 60 -24.00 -16.62 13.90
CA PRO A 60 -25.36 -16.26 13.52
C PRO A 60 -25.96 -17.34 12.60
N ASP A 61 -27.25 -17.67 12.78
CA ASP A 61 -27.96 -18.65 11.94
C ASP A 61 -27.89 -18.31 10.44
N ALA A 62 -27.80 -17.01 10.11
CA ALA A 62 -27.66 -16.50 8.75
C ALA A 62 -26.33 -16.86 8.05
N VAL A 63 -25.31 -17.27 8.80
CA VAL A 63 -24.03 -17.81 8.29
C VAL A 63 -24.06 -19.35 8.28
N GLY A 64 -24.92 -19.95 9.11
CA GLY A 64 -25.00 -21.38 9.46
C GLY A 64 -25.33 -22.41 8.36
N GLY A 65 -25.77 -22.01 7.16
CA GLY A 65 -26.32 -22.98 6.18
C GLY A 65 -25.78 -22.94 4.75
N HIS A 66 -24.96 -21.95 4.36
CA HIS A 66 -24.87 -21.58 2.93
C HIS A 66 -23.45 -21.37 2.35
N ALA A 67 -22.39 -21.77 3.05
CA ALA A 67 -21.06 -21.78 2.41
C ALA A 67 -20.95 -22.82 1.28
N SER A 68 -21.77 -23.87 1.32
CA SER A 68 -21.99 -24.78 0.20
C SER A 68 -22.53 -24.04 -1.03
N ASP A 69 -23.47 -23.11 -0.85
CA ASP A 69 -24.01 -22.29 -1.96
C ASP A 69 -22.95 -21.34 -2.54
N LEU A 70 -22.09 -20.79 -1.69
CA LEU A 70 -20.95 -20.00 -2.18
C LEU A 70 -20.03 -20.82 -3.08
N ILE A 71 -19.65 -22.03 -2.68
CA ILE A 71 -18.85 -22.91 -3.56
C ILE A 71 -19.66 -23.26 -4.80
N ARG A 72 -20.96 -23.55 -4.65
CA ARG A 72 -21.84 -23.96 -5.73
C ARG A 72 -21.99 -22.91 -6.84
N TYR A 73 -22.04 -21.63 -6.49
CA TYR A 73 -22.30 -20.55 -7.45
C TYR A 73 -21.07 -19.67 -7.72
N VAL A 74 -20.26 -19.36 -6.70
CA VAL A 74 -19.12 -18.42 -6.81
C VAL A 74 -17.85 -19.12 -7.28
N ILE A 75 -17.60 -20.35 -6.83
CA ILE A 75 -16.42 -21.12 -7.27
C ILE A 75 -16.89 -22.49 -7.78
N PRO A 76 -17.82 -22.52 -8.76
CA PRO A 76 -18.52 -23.74 -9.17
C PRO A 76 -17.56 -24.80 -9.72
N GLU A 77 -16.42 -24.32 -10.19
CA GLU A 77 -15.34 -25.03 -10.81
C GLU A 77 -14.21 -25.40 -9.82
N CYS A 78 -14.39 -25.23 -8.50
CA CYS A 78 -13.40 -25.63 -7.50
C CYS A 78 -13.04 -27.13 -7.62
N PRO A 79 -11.76 -27.53 -7.70
CA PRO A 79 -11.41 -28.95 -7.63
C PRO A 79 -11.82 -29.56 -6.29
N VAL A 80 -12.18 -30.84 -6.30
CA VAL A 80 -12.74 -31.56 -5.14
C VAL A 80 -11.79 -31.51 -3.93
N GLU A 81 -10.49 -31.63 -4.17
CA GLU A 81 -9.47 -31.54 -3.13
C GLU A 81 -9.43 -30.17 -2.42
N PHE A 82 -9.83 -29.09 -3.09
CA PHE A 82 -9.85 -27.73 -2.53
C PHE A 82 -11.17 -27.35 -1.86
N VAL A 83 -12.22 -28.17 -1.96
CA VAL A 83 -13.55 -27.85 -1.41
C VAL A 83 -13.48 -27.58 0.10
N ALA A 84 -12.86 -28.47 0.87
CA ALA A 84 -12.74 -28.30 2.32
C ALA A 84 -11.96 -27.04 2.74
N PRO A 85 -10.72 -26.79 2.27
CA PRO A 85 -9.98 -25.58 2.64
C PRO A 85 -10.64 -24.29 2.11
N VAL A 86 -11.29 -24.32 0.94
CA VAL A 86 -12.06 -23.18 0.41
C VAL A 86 -13.29 -22.91 1.28
N THR A 87 -14.01 -23.96 1.68
CA THR A 87 -15.15 -23.86 2.62
C THR A 87 -14.69 -23.17 3.90
N ARG A 88 -13.57 -23.63 4.46
CA ARG A 88 -13.00 -23.05 5.68
C ARG A 88 -12.68 -21.57 5.51
N LEU A 89 -11.96 -21.19 4.44
CA LEU A 89 -11.60 -19.79 4.18
C LEU A 89 -12.84 -18.92 4.03
N ILE A 90 -13.80 -19.34 3.21
CA ILE A 90 -15.04 -18.60 2.98
C ILE A 90 -15.79 -18.39 4.29
N TYR A 91 -15.93 -19.44 5.10
CA TYR A 91 -16.67 -19.36 6.34
C TYR A 91 -15.99 -18.42 7.34
N ILE A 92 -14.67 -18.51 7.49
CA ILE A 92 -13.90 -17.59 8.35
C ILE A 92 -13.97 -16.16 7.83
N LEU A 93 -13.89 -15.94 6.51
CA LEU A 93 -14.04 -14.62 5.91
C LEU A 93 -15.38 -13.98 6.32
N LEU A 94 -16.50 -14.71 6.17
CA LEU A 94 -17.83 -14.19 6.51
C LEU A 94 -18.00 -13.90 8.01
N LEU A 95 -17.45 -14.77 8.86
CA LEU A 95 -17.47 -14.58 10.31
C LEU A 95 -16.61 -13.39 10.75
N TRP A 96 -15.45 -13.25 10.10
CA TRP A 96 -14.53 -12.14 10.33
C TRP A 96 -15.16 -10.82 9.90
N ASP A 97 -15.76 -10.77 8.70
CA ASP A 97 -16.54 -9.64 8.17
C ASP A 97 -17.63 -9.19 9.15
N ASP A 98 -18.49 -10.12 9.61
CA ASP A 98 -19.54 -9.82 10.60
C ASP A 98 -18.98 -9.31 11.95
N ALA A 99 -17.81 -9.80 12.35
CA ALA A 99 -17.16 -9.37 13.58
C ALA A 99 -16.49 -8.00 13.45
N THR A 100 -16.17 -7.55 12.23
CA THR A 100 -15.48 -6.29 11.95
C THR A 100 -16.40 -5.15 11.57
N ASP A 101 -17.54 -5.42 10.92
CA ASP A 101 -18.42 -4.39 10.33
C ASP A 101 -18.90 -3.33 11.33
N ILE A 102 -19.17 -3.73 12.58
CA ILE A 102 -19.70 -2.83 13.62
C ILE A 102 -18.62 -2.18 14.50
N LEU A 103 -17.34 -2.42 14.21
CA LEU A 103 -16.26 -1.82 15.00
C LEU A 103 -16.20 -0.31 14.78
N ASP A 104 -15.94 0.43 15.85
CA ASP A 104 -15.58 1.83 15.70
C ASP A 104 -14.28 1.97 14.88
N PRO A 105 -14.02 3.12 14.23
CA PRO A 105 -12.86 3.28 13.35
C PRO A 105 -11.51 2.93 13.99
N VAL A 106 -11.33 3.19 15.30
CA VAL A 106 -10.08 2.91 16.01
C VAL A 106 -9.92 1.41 16.25
N SER A 107 -10.97 0.73 16.70
CA SER A 107 -10.97 -0.73 16.85
C SER A 107 -10.76 -1.45 15.51
N HIS A 108 -11.41 -0.97 14.44
CA HIS A 108 -11.22 -1.48 13.09
C HIS A 108 -9.78 -1.28 12.61
N GLU A 109 -9.20 -0.09 12.76
CA GLU A 109 -7.80 0.16 12.39
C GLU A 109 -6.84 -0.77 13.16
N ASN A 110 -7.04 -0.95 14.47
CA ASN A 110 -6.22 -1.84 15.29
C ASN A 110 -6.29 -3.30 14.86
N LEU A 111 -7.48 -3.77 14.49
CA LEU A 111 -7.70 -5.12 13.98
C LEU A 111 -7.02 -5.32 12.62
N MET A 112 -7.13 -4.34 11.72
CA MET A 112 -6.46 -4.37 10.42
C MET A 112 -4.94 -4.32 10.55
N LEU A 113 -4.41 -3.51 11.47
CA LEU A 113 -2.98 -3.45 11.76
C LEU A 113 -2.48 -4.80 12.30
N ASP A 114 -3.22 -5.44 13.21
CA ASP A 114 -2.87 -6.77 13.72
C ASP A 114 -2.85 -7.82 12.61
N PHE A 115 -3.88 -7.82 11.76
CA PHE A 115 -3.95 -8.69 10.59
C PHE A 115 -2.74 -8.49 9.67
N ARG A 116 -2.37 -7.24 9.41
CA ARG A 116 -1.20 -6.91 8.58
C ARG A 116 0.13 -7.32 9.22
N VAL A 117 0.31 -7.15 10.53
CA VAL A 117 1.48 -7.70 11.24
C VAL A 117 1.55 -9.21 11.02
N GLY A 118 0.42 -9.91 11.14
CA GLY A 118 0.31 -11.34 10.88
C GLY A 118 0.74 -11.77 9.48
N VAL A 119 0.20 -11.13 8.45
CA VAL A 119 0.52 -11.41 7.05
C VAL A 119 1.98 -11.12 6.75
N VAL A 120 2.48 -9.93 7.15
CA VAL A 120 3.85 -9.50 6.83
C VAL A 120 4.88 -10.31 7.62
N SER A 121 4.61 -10.67 8.88
CA SER A 121 5.49 -11.56 9.66
C SER A 121 5.53 -12.97 9.08
N GLN A 122 4.40 -13.52 8.63
CA GLN A 122 4.39 -14.80 7.93
C GLN A 122 5.24 -14.73 6.63
N MET A 123 5.09 -13.65 5.87
CA MET A 123 5.83 -13.43 4.62
C MET A 123 7.35 -13.27 4.83
N LYS A 124 7.76 -12.59 5.91
CA LYS A 124 9.15 -12.17 6.12
C LYS A 124 9.92 -13.04 7.11
N LEU A 125 9.23 -13.68 8.06
CA LEU A 125 9.81 -14.49 9.14
C LEU A 125 9.41 -15.96 9.06
N GLY A 126 8.37 -16.31 8.30
CA GLY A 126 7.87 -17.68 8.19
C GLY A 126 6.85 -18.09 9.26
N TYR A 127 6.45 -17.17 10.16
CA TYR A 127 5.42 -17.41 11.19
C TYR A 127 4.57 -16.15 11.45
N CYS A 128 3.25 -16.31 11.75
CA CYS A 128 2.34 -15.18 12.06
C CYS A 128 2.47 -14.72 13.52
N GLN A 129 2.77 -13.43 13.66
CA GLN A 129 2.79 -12.68 14.92
C GLN A 129 1.47 -11.90 15.08
N CYS A 130 0.37 -12.61 15.24
CA CYS A 130 -0.96 -12.03 15.39
C CYS A 130 -1.38 -12.03 16.88
N GLU A 131 -1.85 -10.91 17.41
CA GLU A 131 -2.43 -10.84 18.76
C GLU A 131 -3.86 -11.39 18.77
N LEU A 132 -4.64 -11.10 17.72
CA LEU A 132 -6.03 -11.51 17.64
C LEU A 132 -6.11 -12.91 17.00
N GLU A 133 -6.63 -13.86 17.76
CA GLU A 133 -6.75 -15.24 17.29
C GLU A 133 -7.69 -15.36 16.07
N MET A 134 -8.70 -14.50 15.97
CA MET A 134 -9.56 -14.40 14.77
C MET A 134 -8.77 -14.04 13.50
N ASN A 135 -7.76 -13.17 13.61
CA ASN A 135 -6.86 -12.85 12.50
C ASN A 135 -5.93 -14.02 12.19
N ARG A 136 -5.42 -14.69 13.23
CA ARG A 136 -4.56 -15.88 13.08
C ARG A 136 -5.26 -16.98 12.27
N ILE A 137 -6.49 -17.36 12.63
CA ILE A 137 -7.20 -18.43 11.91
C ILE A 137 -7.58 -18.02 10.48
N TYR A 138 -7.83 -16.75 10.22
CA TYR A 138 -8.05 -16.24 8.87
C TYR A 138 -6.77 -16.40 8.04
N ILE A 139 -5.63 -15.90 8.53
CA ILE A 139 -4.34 -16.03 7.85
C ILE A 139 -3.97 -17.51 7.65
N GLN A 140 -4.18 -18.39 8.64
CA GLN A 140 -3.92 -19.81 8.50
C GLN A 140 -4.77 -20.48 7.41
N SER A 141 -6.04 -20.08 7.27
CA SER A 141 -6.95 -20.65 6.28
C SER A 141 -6.55 -20.27 4.86
N VAL A 142 -6.00 -19.07 4.70
CA VAL A 142 -5.37 -18.59 3.48
C VAL A 142 -4.13 -19.42 3.15
N LEU A 143 -3.22 -19.55 4.13
CA LEU A 143 -1.96 -20.27 3.95
C LEU A 143 -2.21 -21.73 3.57
N ALA A 144 -3.21 -22.37 4.17
CA ALA A 144 -3.60 -23.74 3.83
C ALA A 144 -3.93 -23.91 2.34
N LEU A 145 -4.66 -22.95 1.73
CA LEU A 145 -4.97 -22.98 0.30
C LEU A 145 -3.73 -22.80 -0.57
N VAL A 146 -2.85 -21.89 -0.20
CA VAL A 146 -1.62 -21.63 -0.96
C VAL A 146 -0.68 -22.83 -0.91
N VAL A 147 -0.46 -23.40 0.27
CA VAL A 147 0.38 -24.60 0.47
C VAL A 147 -0.18 -25.80 -0.29
N GLN A 148 -1.50 -25.99 -0.25
CA GLN A 148 -2.15 -27.08 -0.97
C GLN A 148 -2.12 -26.89 -2.49
N GLY A 149 -2.23 -25.64 -2.97
CA GLY A 149 -2.11 -25.24 -4.38
C GLY A 149 -0.73 -25.50 -4.98
N ALA A 150 0.32 -25.11 -4.24
CA ALA A 150 1.70 -25.13 -4.71
C ALA A 150 2.29 -26.55 -4.88
N GLY A 151 1.77 -27.55 -4.16
CA GLY A 151 2.45 -28.84 -4.04
C GLY A 151 3.84 -28.72 -3.37
N ARG A 152 4.64 -29.79 -3.33
CA ARG A 152 5.91 -29.83 -2.57
C ARG A 152 7.01 -28.87 -3.07
N ASN A 153 6.83 -28.18 -4.20
CA ASN A 153 7.80 -27.25 -4.75
C ASN A 153 7.26 -25.83 -4.63
N LEU A 154 7.52 -25.20 -3.48
CA LEU A 154 7.42 -23.75 -3.34
C LEU A 154 8.55 -23.12 -4.17
N ASP A 155 8.28 -22.66 -5.38
CA ASP A 155 9.01 -21.47 -5.82
C ASP A 155 8.49 -20.32 -4.95
N GLY A 156 9.34 -19.75 -4.09
CA GLY A 156 8.95 -18.75 -3.10
C GLY A 156 8.26 -17.50 -3.67
N GLY A 157 8.25 -17.33 -5.00
CA GLY A 157 7.59 -16.24 -5.72
C GLY A 157 6.05 -16.26 -5.64
N ASP A 158 5.40 -17.41 -5.84
CA ASP A 158 3.93 -17.49 -5.90
C ASP A 158 3.29 -17.31 -4.51
N PHE A 159 3.92 -17.89 -3.48
CA PHE A 159 3.51 -17.72 -2.08
C PHE A 159 3.59 -16.26 -1.64
N LYS A 160 4.70 -15.60 -1.97
CA LYS A 160 4.93 -14.19 -1.65
C LYS A 160 3.94 -13.28 -2.39
N ARG A 161 3.68 -13.55 -3.67
CA ARG A 161 2.71 -12.80 -4.48
C ARG A 161 1.30 -12.88 -3.89
N GLY A 162 0.87 -14.06 -3.45
CA GLY A 162 -0.38 -14.24 -2.73
C GLY A 162 -0.45 -13.30 -1.52
N LEU A 163 0.52 -13.39 -0.60
CA LEU A 163 0.59 -12.56 0.60
C LEU A 163 0.69 -11.05 0.33
N GLU A 164 1.29 -10.64 -0.79
CA GLU A 164 1.31 -9.23 -1.22
C GLU A 164 -0.08 -8.72 -1.63
N VAL A 165 -0.89 -9.55 -2.30
CA VAL A 165 -2.31 -9.22 -2.56
C VAL A 165 -3.10 -9.15 -1.26
N PHE A 166 -2.81 -10.02 -0.28
CA PHE A 166 -3.41 -9.97 1.06
C PHE A 166 -3.11 -8.66 1.79
N ASP A 167 -1.85 -8.26 1.90
CA ASP A 167 -1.47 -6.98 2.52
C ASP A 167 -2.07 -5.79 1.76
N SER A 168 -2.13 -5.87 0.42
CA SER A 168 -2.76 -4.84 -0.41
C SER A 168 -4.26 -4.70 -0.16
N THR A 169 -4.97 -5.82 -0.04
CA THR A 169 -6.42 -5.85 0.25
C THR A 169 -6.68 -5.35 1.67
N ALA A 170 -5.87 -5.77 2.65
CA ALA A 170 -5.96 -5.30 4.03
C ALA A 170 -5.72 -3.78 4.16
N ARG A 171 -4.83 -3.18 3.34
CA ARG A 171 -4.70 -1.72 3.25
C ARG A 171 -5.95 -1.05 2.68
N GLY A 172 -6.61 -1.71 1.73
CA GLY A 172 -7.81 -1.21 1.06
C GLY A 172 -9.04 -1.22 1.96
N GLN A 173 -9.10 -2.09 2.97
CA GLN A 173 -10.24 -2.19 3.90
C GLN A 173 -10.34 -1.05 4.93
N ALA A 174 -9.43 -0.08 4.93
CA ALA A 174 -9.56 1.09 5.79
C ALA A 174 -10.87 1.85 5.48
N PRO A 175 -11.62 2.30 6.51
CA PRO A 175 -12.81 3.15 6.35
C PRO A 175 -12.54 4.30 5.36
N PRO A 176 -13.38 4.50 4.32
CA PRO A 176 -13.21 5.64 3.44
C PRO A 176 -13.42 6.94 4.24
N PRO A 177 -12.72 8.04 3.88
CA PRO A 177 -12.96 9.33 4.51
C PRO A 177 -14.42 9.72 4.40
N GLN A 178 -14.96 10.35 5.43
CA GLN A 178 -16.31 10.89 5.38
C GLN A 178 -16.51 11.77 4.13
N THR A 179 -15.53 12.58 3.73
CA THR A 179 -15.62 13.47 2.56
C THR A 179 -15.47 12.80 1.19
N ILE A 180 -15.53 11.47 1.08
CA ILE A 180 -15.29 10.75 -0.17
C ILE A 180 -16.36 11.06 -1.23
N THR A 181 -15.95 11.34 -2.47
CA THR A 181 -16.87 11.46 -3.62
C THR A 181 -17.30 10.08 -4.13
N TRP A 182 -18.39 10.00 -4.89
CA TRP A 182 -18.87 8.76 -5.50
C TRP A 182 -17.81 8.06 -6.37
N GLU A 183 -17.07 8.81 -7.18
CA GLU A 183 -16.00 8.25 -8.01
C GLU A 183 -14.78 7.80 -7.19
N GLU A 184 -14.45 8.50 -6.11
CA GLU A 184 -13.45 8.03 -5.15
C GLU A 184 -13.92 6.79 -4.40
N TYR A 185 -15.21 6.71 -4.05
CA TYR A 185 -15.80 5.56 -3.38
C TYR A 185 -15.75 4.32 -4.27
N LYS A 186 -16.17 4.42 -5.53
CA LYS A 186 -16.04 3.33 -6.51
C LYS A 186 -14.60 2.83 -6.62
N ARG A 187 -13.64 3.75 -6.76
CA ARG A 187 -12.19 3.40 -6.80
C ARG A 187 -11.75 2.72 -5.51
N HIS A 188 -12.13 3.25 -4.36
CA HIS A 188 -11.82 2.64 -3.06
C HIS A 188 -12.40 1.21 -2.97
N ARG A 189 -13.65 1.01 -3.39
CA ARG A 189 -14.35 -0.29 -3.35
C ARG A 189 -13.70 -1.36 -4.21
N THR A 190 -13.07 -1.00 -5.34
CA THR A 190 -12.25 -1.96 -6.13
C THR A 190 -11.08 -2.55 -5.35
N THR A 191 -10.62 -1.85 -4.30
CA THR A 191 -9.47 -2.28 -3.49
C THR A 191 -9.86 -2.90 -2.15
N SER A 192 -11.03 -2.56 -1.60
CA SER A 192 -11.49 -2.96 -0.27
C SER A 192 -12.31 -4.26 -0.25
N ILE A 193 -12.69 -4.79 -1.41
CA ILE A 193 -13.49 -6.02 -1.51
C ILE A 193 -12.61 -7.29 -1.41
N GLY A 194 -13.08 -8.28 -0.63
CA GLY A 194 -12.43 -9.60 -0.51
C GLY A 194 -12.36 -10.39 -1.83
N GLY A 195 -13.03 -9.94 -2.91
CA GLY A 195 -12.98 -10.58 -4.23
C GLY A 195 -11.57 -10.65 -4.83
N ARG A 196 -10.69 -9.68 -4.52
CA ARG A 196 -9.27 -9.71 -4.94
C ARG A 196 -8.55 -10.94 -4.41
N LEU A 197 -8.91 -11.35 -3.21
CA LEU A 197 -8.38 -12.53 -2.54
C LEU A 197 -8.67 -13.80 -3.29
N ILE A 198 -9.95 -13.98 -3.63
CA ILE A 198 -10.44 -15.19 -4.30
C ILE A 198 -9.82 -15.26 -5.69
N THR A 199 -9.77 -14.15 -6.43
CA THR A 199 -9.12 -14.09 -7.75
C THR A 199 -7.63 -14.40 -7.67
N ALA A 200 -6.91 -13.89 -6.66
CA ALA A 200 -5.48 -14.17 -6.49
C ALA A 200 -5.18 -15.64 -6.17
N LEU A 201 -6.15 -16.37 -5.60
CA LEU A 201 -6.02 -17.80 -5.30
C LEU A 201 -6.37 -18.72 -6.49
N ILE A 202 -7.04 -18.20 -7.54
CA ILE A 202 -7.43 -19.00 -8.72
C ILE A 202 -6.24 -19.72 -9.35
N PRO A 203 -5.09 -19.07 -9.66
CA PRO A 203 -3.96 -19.74 -10.26
C PRO A 203 -3.44 -20.91 -9.41
N SER A 204 -3.38 -20.73 -8.09
CA SER A 204 -2.88 -21.75 -7.16
C SER A 204 -3.85 -22.94 -7.03
N MET A 205 -5.17 -22.70 -6.90
CA MET A 205 -6.16 -23.78 -6.80
C MET A 205 -6.23 -24.62 -8.08
N ARG A 206 -5.95 -24.01 -9.24
CA ARG A 206 -6.05 -24.66 -10.55
C ARG A 206 -4.71 -25.07 -11.14
N LYS A 207 -3.59 -24.77 -10.45
CA LYS A 207 -2.22 -25.01 -10.93
C LYS A 207 -1.97 -24.36 -12.30
N LEU A 208 -2.53 -23.17 -12.52
CA LEU A 208 -2.30 -22.39 -13.75
C LEU A 208 -0.89 -21.81 -13.71
N ARG A 209 -0.16 -21.91 -14.82
CA ARG A 209 1.19 -21.36 -14.95
C ARG A 209 1.11 -19.98 -15.60
N LEU A 210 0.83 -18.96 -14.78
CA LEU A 210 0.71 -17.57 -15.23
C LEU A 210 1.82 -16.72 -14.62
N ASP A 211 2.63 -16.10 -15.48
CA ASP A 211 3.58 -15.08 -15.08
C ASP A 211 2.89 -13.73 -14.79
N GLN A 212 3.66 -12.77 -14.27
CA GLN A 212 3.10 -11.47 -13.89
C GLN A 212 2.68 -10.66 -15.12
N ASP A 213 3.44 -10.72 -16.22
CA ASP A 213 3.12 -10.01 -17.46
C ASP A 213 1.77 -10.47 -18.04
N ALA A 214 1.48 -11.77 -18.00
CA ALA A 214 0.19 -12.32 -18.40
C ALA A 214 -0.95 -11.79 -17.50
N LEU A 215 -0.77 -11.76 -16.18
CA LEU A 215 -1.77 -11.23 -15.25
C LEU A 215 -1.99 -9.71 -15.45
N ASP A 216 -0.91 -8.96 -15.62
CA ASP A 216 -0.95 -7.51 -15.82
C ASP A 216 -1.67 -7.16 -17.13
N SER A 217 -1.52 -7.99 -18.17
CA SER A 217 -2.21 -7.81 -19.46
C SER A 217 -3.74 -7.82 -19.35
N VAL A 218 -4.31 -8.45 -18.32
CA VAL A 218 -5.77 -8.55 -18.08
C VAL A 218 -6.23 -7.84 -16.81
N SER A 219 -5.34 -7.09 -16.15
CA SER A 219 -5.64 -6.34 -14.91
C SER A 219 -6.86 -5.43 -15.04
N HIS A 220 -7.01 -4.74 -16.18
CA HIS A 220 -8.16 -3.88 -16.48
C HIS A 220 -9.51 -4.60 -16.47
N LEU A 221 -9.57 -5.91 -16.82
CA LEU A 221 -10.79 -6.71 -16.72
C LEU A 221 -11.07 -7.10 -15.25
N ALA A 222 -10.01 -7.46 -14.52
CA ALA A 222 -10.10 -7.81 -13.11
C ALA A 222 -10.58 -6.63 -12.25
N GLU A 223 -10.11 -5.41 -12.52
CA GLU A 223 -10.55 -4.19 -11.83
C GLU A 223 -12.06 -3.95 -11.97
N ILE A 224 -12.63 -4.17 -13.16
CA ILE A 224 -14.07 -4.05 -13.40
C ILE A 224 -14.83 -5.18 -12.67
N CYS A 225 -14.30 -6.41 -12.67
CA CYS A 225 -14.83 -7.51 -11.87
C CYS A 225 -14.92 -7.14 -10.37
N TYR A 226 -13.87 -6.52 -9.82
CA TYR A 226 -13.85 -6.09 -8.42
C TYR A 226 -14.86 -4.97 -8.13
N LEU A 227 -15.01 -4.02 -9.06
CA LEU A 227 -16.03 -2.97 -8.94
C LEU A 227 -17.44 -3.56 -8.89
N ILE A 228 -17.76 -4.48 -9.81
CA ILE A 228 -19.09 -5.14 -9.88
C ILE A 228 -19.33 -5.94 -8.60
N ALA A 229 -18.35 -6.73 -8.15
CA ALA A 229 -18.47 -7.52 -6.93
C ALA A 229 -18.70 -6.64 -5.70
N GLY A 230 -17.98 -5.52 -5.60
CA GLY A 230 -18.11 -4.56 -4.50
C GLY A 230 -19.45 -3.84 -4.49
N LEU A 231 -19.89 -3.28 -5.62
CA LEU A 231 -21.17 -2.58 -5.69
C LEU A 231 -22.37 -3.52 -5.56
N SER A 232 -22.29 -4.75 -6.10
CA SER A 232 -23.34 -5.76 -5.91
C SER A 232 -23.46 -6.14 -4.44
N ASN A 233 -22.31 -6.34 -3.76
CA ASN A 233 -22.30 -6.60 -2.33
C ASN A 233 -22.96 -5.46 -1.55
N ASP A 234 -22.58 -4.20 -1.80
CA ASP A 234 -23.17 -3.02 -1.15
C ASP A 234 -24.68 -2.95 -1.35
N PHE A 235 -25.16 -3.21 -2.56
CA PHE A 235 -26.58 -3.21 -2.88
C PHE A 235 -27.34 -4.26 -2.07
N TYR A 236 -26.86 -5.51 -2.05
CA TYR A 236 -27.54 -6.60 -1.37
C TYR A 236 -27.37 -6.56 0.17
N SER A 237 -26.30 -5.95 0.67
CA SER A 237 -25.99 -5.86 2.11
C SER A 237 -26.57 -4.64 2.81
N PHE A 238 -27.01 -3.62 2.07
CA PHE A 238 -27.43 -2.35 2.64
C PHE A 238 -28.42 -2.47 3.81
N HIS A 239 -29.50 -3.23 3.66
CA HIS A 239 -30.51 -3.37 4.72
C HIS A 239 -29.97 -4.09 5.97
N LYS A 240 -29.09 -5.08 5.79
CA LYS A 240 -28.39 -5.78 6.88
C LYS A 240 -27.51 -4.81 7.65
N GLU A 241 -26.63 -4.12 6.93
CA GLU A 241 -25.64 -3.21 7.51
C GLU A 241 -26.32 -2.03 8.20
N PHE A 242 -27.37 -1.47 7.59
CA PHE A 242 -28.15 -0.40 8.21
C PHE A 242 -28.72 -0.83 9.58
N GLU A 243 -29.33 -2.00 9.68
CA GLU A 243 -29.88 -2.51 10.93
C GLU A 243 -28.79 -2.66 12.02
N GLU A 244 -27.64 -3.19 11.64
CA GLU A 244 -26.50 -3.39 12.56
C GLU A 244 -25.96 -2.06 13.09
N HIS A 245 -25.75 -1.09 12.20
CA HIS A 245 -25.31 0.26 12.57
C HIS A 245 -26.39 1.06 13.31
N ALA A 246 -27.68 0.86 12.99
CA ALA A 246 -28.79 1.50 13.71
C ALA A 246 -28.83 1.02 15.17
N ARG A 247 -28.72 -0.29 15.41
CA ARG A 247 -28.65 -0.88 16.76
C ARG A 247 -27.41 -0.45 17.53
N ALA A 248 -26.28 -0.29 16.82
CA ALA A 248 -25.03 0.17 17.41
C ALA A 248 -24.96 1.70 17.60
N GLY A 249 -25.93 2.46 17.06
CA GLY A 249 -25.91 3.92 17.10
C GLY A 249 -24.80 4.55 16.23
N SER A 250 -24.32 3.85 15.21
CA SER A 250 -23.12 4.18 14.41
C SER A 250 -23.44 4.42 12.92
N LEU A 251 -24.61 4.99 12.62
CA LEU A 251 -25.08 5.23 11.25
C LEU A 251 -24.13 6.09 10.38
N ASP A 252 -23.31 6.94 10.99
CA ASP A 252 -22.29 7.74 10.28
C ASP A 252 -21.06 6.92 9.84
N GLY A 253 -20.97 5.66 10.27
CA GLY A 253 -19.90 4.72 9.94
C GLY A 253 -20.31 3.62 8.95
N ILE A 254 -21.48 3.69 8.31
CA ILE A 254 -21.89 2.69 7.31
C ILE A 254 -21.02 2.83 6.06
N HIS A 255 -20.18 1.84 5.78
CA HIS A 255 -19.29 1.80 4.61
C HIS A 255 -19.96 1.09 3.43
N ASN A 256 -20.99 1.73 2.87
CA ASN A 256 -21.83 1.16 1.81
C ASN A 256 -22.16 2.20 0.73
N GLY A 257 -22.14 1.81 -0.55
CA GLY A 257 -22.45 2.68 -1.67
C GLY A 257 -23.85 3.28 -1.61
N MET A 258 -24.86 2.53 -1.16
CA MET A 258 -26.21 3.04 -0.91
C MET A 258 -26.19 4.16 0.14
N ALA A 259 -25.49 3.95 1.25
CA ALA A 259 -25.36 4.94 2.31
C ALA A 259 -24.61 6.19 1.86
N VAL A 260 -23.60 6.07 0.99
CA VAL A 260 -22.89 7.22 0.38
C VAL A 260 -23.85 8.04 -0.49
N LEU A 261 -24.62 7.39 -1.37
CA LEU A 261 -25.61 8.08 -2.22
C LEU A 261 -26.66 8.81 -1.39
N MET A 262 -27.20 8.17 -0.36
CA MET A 262 -28.23 8.77 0.50
C MET A 262 -27.67 9.91 1.36
N SER A 263 -26.55 9.68 2.05
CA SER A 263 -26.00 10.63 3.04
C SER A 263 -25.27 11.82 2.44
N ARG A 264 -24.62 11.64 1.27
CA ARG A 264 -23.79 12.68 0.64
C ARG A 264 -24.45 13.37 -0.52
N TYR A 265 -25.23 12.64 -1.30
CA TYR A 265 -25.88 13.18 -2.48
C TYR A 265 -27.37 13.48 -2.23
N GLY A 266 -27.93 13.03 -1.11
CA GLY A 266 -29.30 13.35 -0.72
C GLY A 266 -30.37 12.60 -1.50
N TYR A 267 -30.00 11.48 -2.12
CA TYR A 267 -30.95 10.58 -2.77
C TYR A 267 -31.78 9.82 -1.74
N GLU A 268 -33.06 9.62 -2.01
CA GLU A 268 -33.88 8.68 -1.26
C GLU A 268 -33.45 7.23 -1.55
N GLU A 269 -33.85 6.28 -0.71
CA GLU A 269 -33.47 4.87 -0.83
C GLU A 269 -33.78 4.32 -2.24
N SER A 270 -34.99 4.55 -2.77
CA SER A 270 -35.37 4.09 -4.11
C SER A 270 -34.57 4.76 -5.23
N GLU A 271 -34.18 6.03 -5.07
CA GLU A 271 -33.34 6.71 -6.07
C GLU A 271 -31.92 6.14 -6.04
N ALA A 272 -31.37 5.92 -4.84
CA ALA A 272 -30.05 5.31 -4.66
C ALA A 272 -30.03 3.87 -5.20
N GLU A 273 -31.10 3.10 -5.02
CA GLU A 273 -31.22 1.74 -5.57
C GLU A 273 -31.14 1.74 -7.10
N GLU A 274 -31.87 2.64 -7.77
CA GLU A 274 -31.85 2.74 -9.23
C GLU A 274 -30.49 3.20 -9.77
N ILE A 275 -29.82 4.13 -9.08
CA ILE A 275 -28.45 4.54 -9.40
C ILE A 275 -27.50 3.35 -9.28
N MET A 276 -27.55 2.61 -8.16
CA MET A 276 -26.70 1.43 -7.94
C MET A 276 -26.90 0.37 -9.01
N LYS A 277 -28.15 0.02 -9.33
CA LYS A 277 -28.46 -0.94 -10.40
C LYS A 277 -27.89 -0.49 -11.74
N LYS A 278 -28.04 0.80 -12.08
CA LYS A 278 -27.52 1.35 -13.34
C LYS A 278 -26.00 1.32 -13.41
N GLU A 279 -25.30 1.69 -12.32
CA GLU A 279 -23.84 1.63 -12.24
C GLU A 279 -23.33 0.18 -12.37
N ILE A 280 -23.96 -0.76 -11.65
CA ILE A 280 -23.61 -2.19 -11.71
C ILE A 280 -23.81 -2.73 -13.14
N LEU A 281 -25.00 -2.55 -13.72
CA LEU A 281 -25.29 -3.03 -15.08
C LEU A 281 -24.44 -2.37 -16.15
N SER A 282 -24.06 -1.10 -15.96
CA SER A 282 -23.11 -0.42 -16.85
C SER A 282 -21.73 -1.06 -16.75
N ALA A 283 -21.23 -1.32 -15.55
CA ALA A 283 -19.94 -1.97 -15.34
C ALA A 283 -19.92 -3.40 -15.91
N GLU A 284 -21.00 -4.18 -15.72
CA GLU A 284 -21.15 -5.52 -16.30
C GLU A 284 -21.13 -5.50 -17.83
N ARG A 285 -21.83 -4.55 -18.45
CA ARG A 285 -21.81 -4.37 -19.90
C ARG A 285 -20.41 -4.02 -20.40
N THR A 286 -19.75 -3.06 -19.76
CA THR A 286 -18.37 -2.66 -20.09
C THR A 286 -17.39 -3.84 -19.91
N LEU A 287 -17.55 -4.66 -18.87
CA LEU A 287 -16.74 -5.86 -18.68
C LEU A 287 -16.90 -6.83 -19.86
N MET A 288 -18.14 -7.11 -20.26
CA MET A 288 -18.41 -8.05 -21.36
C MET A 288 -17.95 -7.49 -22.72
N GLU A 289 -18.12 -6.19 -22.98
CA GLU A 289 -17.59 -5.52 -24.17
C GLU A 289 -16.06 -5.63 -24.23
N LYS A 290 -15.38 -5.28 -23.14
CA LYS A 290 -13.91 -5.38 -23.06
C LYS A 290 -13.41 -6.82 -23.11
N TYR A 291 -14.16 -7.76 -22.55
CA TYR A 291 -13.84 -9.17 -22.65
C TYR A 291 -13.91 -9.64 -24.11
N GLU A 292 -14.94 -9.26 -24.88
CA GLU A 292 -15.04 -9.61 -26.30
C GLU A 292 -13.97 -8.90 -27.15
N GLU A 293 -13.68 -7.63 -26.87
CA GLU A 293 -12.54 -6.91 -27.48
C GLU A 293 -11.21 -7.63 -27.20
N TRP A 294 -10.96 -7.98 -25.93
CA TRP A 294 -9.78 -8.73 -25.55
C TRP A 294 -9.75 -10.07 -26.27
N LYS A 295 -10.83 -10.87 -26.19
CA LYS A 295 -10.96 -12.19 -26.82
C LYS A 295 -10.67 -12.15 -28.32
N SER A 296 -11.22 -11.16 -29.04
CA SER A 296 -11.05 -10.98 -30.48
C SER A 296 -9.74 -10.31 -30.91
N SER A 297 -9.00 -9.71 -29.97
CA SER A 297 -7.72 -9.05 -30.27
C SER A 297 -6.64 -10.03 -30.77
N SER A 298 -5.62 -9.48 -31.45
CA SER A 298 -4.43 -10.23 -31.87
C SER A 298 -3.41 -10.49 -30.74
N ALA A 299 -3.67 -10.00 -29.52
CA ALA A 299 -2.77 -10.20 -28.39
C ALA A 299 -2.58 -11.71 -28.10
N PRO A 300 -1.36 -12.15 -27.75
CA PRO A 300 -1.13 -13.54 -27.35
C PRO A 300 -1.94 -13.87 -26.08
N LYS A 301 -2.61 -15.02 -26.09
CA LYS A 301 -3.42 -15.50 -24.96
C LYS A 301 -3.21 -17.00 -24.83
N SER A 302 -2.61 -17.44 -23.74
CA SER A 302 -2.56 -18.87 -23.39
C SER A 302 -3.93 -19.38 -22.97
N ASP A 303 -4.13 -20.69 -23.00
CA ASP A 303 -5.36 -21.31 -22.52
C ASP A 303 -5.54 -21.11 -21.01
N GLU A 304 -4.45 -21.07 -20.25
CA GLU A 304 -4.44 -20.73 -18.83
C GLU A 304 -4.91 -19.30 -18.56
N LEU A 305 -4.52 -18.34 -19.41
CA LEU A 305 -4.92 -16.93 -19.25
C LEU A 305 -6.40 -16.75 -19.57
N ARG A 306 -6.89 -17.40 -20.64
CA ARG A 306 -8.32 -17.47 -20.97
C ARG A 306 -9.12 -18.08 -19.81
N HIS A 307 -8.62 -19.18 -19.25
CA HIS A 307 -9.23 -19.83 -18.08
C HIS A 307 -9.35 -18.86 -16.91
N PHE A 308 -8.26 -18.17 -16.55
CA PHE A 308 -8.25 -17.22 -15.44
C PHE A 308 -9.30 -16.11 -15.59
N VAL A 309 -9.38 -15.49 -16.77
CA VAL A 309 -10.35 -14.42 -17.05
C VAL A 309 -11.78 -14.96 -16.96
N LEU A 310 -12.05 -16.10 -17.60
CA LEU A 310 -13.37 -16.75 -17.61
C LEU A 310 -13.86 -17.07 -16.19
N ILE A 311 -13.03 -17.73 -15.38
CA ILE A 311 -13.40 -18.08 -14.00
C ILE A 311 -13.61 -16.82 -13.16
N SER A 312 -12.84 -15.76 -13.37
CA SER A 312 -13.02 -14.49 -12.65
C SER A 312 -14.38 -13.86 -12.94
N ILE A 313 -14.80 -13.82 -14.22
CA ILE A 313 -16.13 -13.29 -14.61
C ILE A 313 -17.25 -14.14 -14.02
N LEU A 314 -17.14 -15.47 -14.15
CA LEU A 314 -18.12 -16.42 -13.62
C LEU A 314 -18.25 -16.35 -12.09
N ALA A 315 -17.14 -16.12 -11.38
CA ALA A 315 -17.15 -15.95 -9.95
C ALA A 315 -17.93 -14.71 -9.51
N VAL A 316 -17.78 -13.59 -10.23
CA VAL A 316 -18.55 -12.37 -9.94
C VAL A 316 -20.03 -12.57 -10.25
N GLY A 317 -20.38 -13.14 -11.41
CA GLY A 317 -21.78 -13.43 -11.75
C GLY A 317 -22.44 -14.38 -10.74
N GLY A 318 -21.70 -15.41 -10.31
CA GLY A 318 -22.13 -16.35 -9.29
C GLY A 318 -22.30 -15.71 -7.90
N ALA A 319 -21.42 -14.79 -7.53
CA ALA A 319 -21.52 -14.03 -6.29
C ALA A 319 -22.77 -13.16 -6.27
N SER A 320 -23.04 -12.41 -7.34
CA SER A 320 -24.27 -11.60 -7.45
C SER A 320 -25.53 -12.47 -7.39
N TYR A 321 -25.51 -13.64 -8.03
CA TYR A 321 -26.62 -14.58 -7.96
C TYR A 321 -26.85 -15.05 -6.52
N TRP A 322 -25.80 -15.53 -5.84
CA TRP A 322 -25.87 -15.95 -4.43
C TRP A 322 -26.36 -14.83 -3.49
N GLN A 323 -25.83 -13.62 -3.64
CA GLN A 323 -26.21 -12.47 -2.81
C GLN A 323 -27.71 -12.13 -2.91
N SER A 324 -28.31 -12.34 -4.07
CA SER A 324 -29.71 -11.98 -4.33
C SER A 324 -30.75 -12.80 -3.55
N PHE A 325 -30.40 -14.00 -3.09
CA PHE A 325 -31.31 -14.89 -2.35
C PHE A 325 -30.77 -15.36 -1.00
N SER A 326 -29.47 -15.22 -0.76
CA SER A 326 -28.84 -15.74 0.46
C SER A 326 -29.47 -15.15 1.71
N PRO A 327 -29.82 -15.97 2.72
CA PRO A 327 -30.37 -15.50 4.00
C PRO A 327 -29.45 -14.54 4.76
N ARG A 328 -28.14 -14.53 4.45
CA ARG A 328 -27.20 -13.51 4.95
C ARG A 328 -27.67 -12.09 4.63
N TYR A 329 -28.17 -11.87 3.41
CA TYR A 329 -28.63 -10.59 2.89
C TYR A 329 -30.16 -10.44 2.99
N GLN A 330 -30.90 -11.54 2.80
CA GLN A 330 -32.36 -11.58 2.87
C GLN A 330 -32.85 -11.94 4.28
N ARG A 331 -32.38 -11.21 5.30
CA ARG A 331 -32.76 -11.45 6.70
C ARG A 331 -34.27 -11.24 6.89
N ALA A 332 -34.99 -12.30 7.26
CA ALA A 332 -36.44 -12.25 7.47
C ALA A 332 -36.86 -11.44 8.71
N ASN A 333 -35.91 -11.08 9.57
CA ASN A 333 -36.12 -10.49 10.90
C ASN A 333 -35.51 -9.09 11.05
N LEU A 334 -35.39 -8.32 9.96
CA LEU A 334 -35.03 -6.91 10.04
C LEU A 334 -36.18 -6.12 10.68
N SER A 335 -35.86 -5.24 11.62
CA SER A 335 -36.85 -4.43 12.36
C SER A 335 -36.93 -2.99 11.87
N THR A 336 -35.90 -2.52 11.16
CA THR A 336 -35.82 -1.15 10.61
C THR A 336 -36.74 -0.94 9.41
N THR A 337 -37.49 0.16 9.43
CA THR A 337 -38.41 0.54 8.36
C THR A 337 -37.74 1.43 7.31
N VAL A 338 -38.47 1.77 6.23
CA VAL A 338 -38.01 2.75 5.23
C VAL A 338 -37.83 4.12 5.88
N GLU A 339 -38.71 4.49 6.82
CA GLU A 339 -38.63 5.74 7.57
C GLU A 339 -37.38 5.79 8.45
N ASP A 340 -36.98 4.66 9.05
CA ASP A 340 -35.72 4.60 9.79
C ASP A 340 -34.52 4.88 8.88
N ARG A 341 -34.51 4.28 7.67
CA ARG A 341 -33.42 4.47 6.70
C ARG A 341 -33.38 5.87 6.09
N ALA A 342 -34.52 6.56 6.02
CA ALA A 342 -34.59 7.96 5.61
C ALA A 342 -33.74 8.89 6.49
N GLN A 343 -33.38 8.47 7.72
CA GLN A 343 -32.43 9.20 8.58
C GLN A 343 -31.03 9.35 7.98
N LEU A 344 -30.66 8.56 6.96
CA LEU A 344 -29.41 8.74 6.24
C LEU A 344 -29.45 9.92 5.28
N VAL A 345 -30.60 10.28 4.74
CA VAL A 345 -30.71 11.24 3.64
C VAL A 345 -30.18 12.61 4.06
N GLY A 346 -29.10 13.05 3.42
CA GLY A 346 -28.47 14.34 3.70
C GLY A 346 -27.77 14.47 5.07
N ARG A 347 -27.63 13.36 5.82
CA ARG A 347 -27.03 13.32 7.17
C ARG A 347 -25.62 13.89 7.25
N SER A 348 -24.84 13.77 6.18
CA SER A 348 -23.47 14.29 6.10
C SER A 348 -23.28 15.21 4.87
N TYR A 349 -24.32 15.96 4.52
CA TYR A 349 -24.32 16.79 3.32
C TYR A 349 -23.37 17.98 3.44
N THR A 350 -22.18 17.86 2.85
CA THR A 350 -21.22 18.96 2.67
C THR A 350 -21.22 19.40 1.21
N ALA A 351 -21.93 20.49 0.94
CA ALA A 351 -21.75 21.37 -0.22
C ALA A 351 -22.17 20.85 -1.62
N GLY A 352 -23.47 20.77 -1.91
CA GLY A 352 -23.94 20.97 -3.29
C GLY A 352 -23.59 19.86 -4.29
N LEU A 353 -22.97 18.76 -3.86
CA LEU A 353 -22.43 17.73 -4.75
C LEU A 353 -23.58 17.10 -5.56
N ARG A 354 -23.46 17.20 -6.89
CA ARG A 354 -24.38 16.58 -7.84
C ARG A 354 -23.67 15.44 -8.55
N LEU A 355 -24.35 14.30 -8.66
CA LEU A 355 -23.89 13.20 -9.50
C LEU A 355 -24.09 13.60 -10.97
N PRO A 356 -23.01 13.73 -11.76
CA PRO A 356 -23.14 14.01 -13.18
C PRO A 356 -23.91 12.87 -13.85
N ASN A 357 -24.80 13.19 -14.80
CA ASN A 357 -25.60 12.22 -15.58
C ASN A 357 -26.75 11.50 -14.83
N TYR A 358 -27.04 11.90 -13.60
CA TYR A 358 -28.19 11.41 -12.82
C TYR A 358 -29.19 12.54 -12.51
N PRO A 359 -30.49 12.24 -12.36
CA PRO A 359 -31.47 13.23 -11.94
C PRO A 359 -31.06 13.90 -10.63
N VAL A 360 -31.44 15.18 -10.48
CA VAL A 360 -31.28 15.88 -9.20
C VAL A 360 -32.16 15.18 -8.15
N PRO A 361 -31.65 14.90 -6.94
CA PRO A 361 -32.45 14.27 -5.91
C PRO A 361 -33.74 15.05 -5.67
N VAL A 362 -34.86 14.34 -5.46
CA VAL A 362 -36.18 14.96 -5.23
C VAL A 362 -36.14 15.97 -4.08
N ALA A 363 -35.31 15.73 -3.07
CA ALA A 363 -35.08 16.61 -1.92
C ALA A 363 -34.38 17.95 -2.24
N MET A 364 -33.78 18.14 -3.42
CA MET A 364 -32.87 19.27 -3.73
C MET A 364 -33.41 20.35 -4.68
N THR A 365 -34.72 20.42 -4.87
CA THR A 365 -35.32 21.48 -5.71
C THR A 365 -35.35 22.83 -4.98
N LYS A 366 -34.21 23.56 -4.95
CA LYS A 366 -34.16 25.04 -4.86
C LYS A 366 -32.77 25.64 -5.17
N SER A 367 -32.80 26.57 -6.12
CA SER A 367 -31.85 27.67 -6.42
C SER A 367 -30.59 27.41 -7.26
N THR A 368 -30.26 28.46 -8.01
CA THR A 368 -29.47 28.57 -9.24
C THR A 368 -28.30 29.58 -9.11
N ASN A 369 -27.37 29.44 -10.07
CA ASN A 369 -26.51 30.45 -10.72
C ASN A 369 -25.27 31.05 -10.02
N GLY A 370 -24.12 30.81 -10.68
CA GLY A 370 -23.40 31.83 -11.47
C GLY A 370 -22.16 32.49 -10.84
N TYR A 371 -20.99 32.37 -11.48
CA TYR A 371 -20.31 33.42 -12.28
C TYR A 371 -18.81 33.12 -12.51
N SER A 372 -18.33 33.66 -13.63
CA SER A 372 -16.99 33.61 -14.22
C SER A 372 -16.23 34.91 -13.93
N GLU A 373 -14.89 34.91 -13.91
CA GLU A 373 -14.12 36.12 -14.29
C GLU A 373 -12.69 35.83 -14.78
N SER A 374 -12.24 36.68 -15.70
CA SER A 374 -11.04 36.58 -16.54
C SER A 374 -9.90 37.47 -16.04
N LEU A 375 -8.67 37.09 -16.38
CA LEU A 375 -7.44 37.86 -16.13
C LEU A 375 -7.03 38.63 -17.39
N THR A 376 -6.59 39.88 -17.23
CA THR A 376 -5.79 40.59 -18.24
C THR A 376 -4.49 41.09 -17.63
N ASN A 377 -3.43 40.98 -18.45
CA ASN A 377 -2.05 41.28 -18.12
C ASN A 377 -1.62 42.51 -18.94
N ARG A 378 -0.80 43.41 -18.37
CA ARG A 378 -0.09 44.44 -19.13
C ARG A 378 1.34 44.57 -18.61
N GLN A 379 2.27 44.58 -19.55
CA GLN A 379 3.70 44.74 -19.32
C GLN A 379 4.21 46.06 -19.91
N ALA A 380 5.31 46.48 -19.28
CA ALA A 380 6.47 47.21 -19.82
C ALA A 380 6.46 48.75 -19.84
N SER A 381 7.34 49.30 -19.01
CA SER A 381 8.32 50.37 -19.29
C SER A 381 8.78 50.92 -17.93
N LEU A 382 10.10 50.96 -17.63
CA LEU A 382 10.78 52.02 -16.81
C LEU A 382 12.20 51.62 -16.32
N ILE A 383 13.19 51.54 -17.21
CA ILE A 383 14.60 51.24 -16.84
C ILE A 383 15.23 52.30 -15.90
N THR A 384 14.70 53.53 -15.83
CA THR A 384 15.29 54.62 -15.01
C THR A 384 14.61 54.89 -13.66
N LYS A 385 13.38 54.42 -13.43
CA LYS A 385 12.77 54.45 -12.08
C LYS A 385 13.14 53.22 -11.25
N ASP A 386 13.37 52.09 -11.90
CA ASP A 386 13.68 50.81 -11.24
C ASP A 386 15.05 50.81 -10.54
N LEU A 387 16.03 51.56 -11.05
CA LEU A 387 17.37 51.67 -10.44
C LEU A 387 17.38 52.36 -9.07
N LEU A 388 16.40 53.22 -8.79
CA LEU A 388 16.22 53.90 -7.50
C LEU A 388 14.99 53.39 -6.74
N ALA A 389 14.36 52.31 -7.24
CA ALA A 389 13.20 51.72 -6.60
C ALA A 389 13.59 51.17 -5.21
N PRO A 390 12.69 51.23 -4.23
CA PRO A 390 12.92 50.59 -2.94
C PRO A 390 13.06 49.08 -3.14
N PHE A 391 13.71 48.42 -2.17
CA PHE A 391 13.87 46.97 -2.19
C PHE A 391 12.54 46.26 -2.42
N GLU A 392 12.51 45.42 -3.44
CA GLU A 392 11.41 44.50 -3.72
C GLU A 392 11.91 43.07 -3.53
N LYS A 393 11.20 42.28 -2.73
CA LYS A 393 11.52 40.86 -2.58
C LYS A 393 11.17 40.14 -3.88
N ALA A 394 12.17 39.47 -4.47
CA ALA A 394 11.98 38.74 -5.73
C ALA A 394 10.80 37.75 -5.65
N PRO A 395 9.84 37.78 -6.59
CA PRO A 395 8.71 36.84 -6.66
C PRO A 395 9.14 35.50 -7.28
N ALA A 396 10.25 34.93 -6.82
CA ALA A 396 10.92 33.79 -7.42
C ALA A 396 10.68 32.47 -6.66
N GLU A 397 9.64 32.39 -5.82
CA GLU A 397 9.38 31.21 -5.00
C GLU A 397 9.12 29.96 -5.86
N GLU A 398 8.33 30.09 -6.92
CA GLU A 398 8.10 28.98 -7.86
C GLU A 398 9.38 28.55 -8.58
N VAL A 399 10.24 29.50 -8.92
CA VAL A 399 11.52 29.24 -9.60
C VAL A 399 12.47 28.47 -8.67
N VAL A 400 12.65 28.94 -7.43
CA VAL A 400 13.55 28.27 -6.48
C VAL A 400 13.02 26.92 -6.03
N LEU A 401 11.70 26.68 -6.06
CA LEU A 401 11.11 25.39 -5.69
C LEU A 401 11.03 24.40 -6.85
N ALA A 402 11.31 24.80 -8.10
CA ALA A 402 11.15 23.93 -9.26
C ALA A 402 11.97 22.61 -9.18
N PRO A 403 13.27 22.60 -8.80
CA PRO A 403 14.02 21.36 -8.63
C PRO A 403 13.46 20.42 -7.55
N TRP A 404 12.97 21.00 -6.45
CA TRP A 404 12.33 20.26 -5.37
C TRP A 404 10.99 19.64 -5.79
N LYS A 405 10.12 20.43 -6.44
CA LYS A 405 8.83 19.96 -6.95
C LYS A 405 9.02 18.81 -7.95
N TYR A 406 10.03 18.92 -8.81
CA TYR A 406 10.43 17.83 -9.70
C TYR A 406 10.81 16.58 -8.91
N THR A 407 11.76 16.68 -7.98
CA THR A 407 12.22 15.56 -7.15
C THR A 407 11.08 14.90 -6.35
N GLN A 408 10.17 15.72 -5.82
CA GLN A 408 8.99 15.28 -5.08
C GLN A 408 7.98 14.53 -5.96
N SER A 409 7.85 14.91 -7.23
CA SER A 409 6.93 14.26 -8.19
C SER A 409 7.37 12.84 -8.59
N LEU A 410 8.64 12.49 -8.37
CA LEU A 410 9.17 11.16 -8.70
C LEU A 410 8.65 10.10 -7.72
N PRO A 411 8.31 8.88 -8.18
CA PRO A 411 7.75 7.82 -7.33
C PRO A 411 8.75 7.36 -6.25
N GLY A 412 8.51 7.74 -4.99
CA GLY A 412 9.41 7.49 -3.86
C GLY A 412 8.82 6.60 -2.76
N LYS A 413 9.70 6.06 -1.89
CA LYS A 413 9.31 5.16 -0.78
C LYS A 413 8.57 5.86 0.38
N ARG A 414 8.53 7.21 0.40
CA ARG A 414 7.96 8.04 1.48
C ARG A 414 8.45 7.64 2.90
N THR A 415 9.70 7.19 3.01
CA THR A 415 10.27 6.63 4.25
C THR A 415 10.08 7.55 5.46
N VAL A 416 10.41 8.85 5.31
CA VAL A 416 10.31 9.84 6.39
C VAL A 416 8.85 10.06 6.82
N GLY A 417 7.93 10.24 5.86
CA GLY A 417 6.50 10.39 6.17
C GLY A 417 5.95 9.16 6.88
N ARG A 418 6.30 7.94 6.42
CA ARG A 418 5.93 6.69 7.09
C ARG A 418 6.51 6.60 8.50
N MET A 419 7.74 7.06 8.70
CA MET A 419 8.36 7.06 10.03
C MET A 419 7.60 7.95 11.00
N ILE A 420 7.20 9.15 10.57
CA ILE A 420 6.36 10.06 11.35
C ILE A 420 5.03 9.41 11.67
N GLU A 421 4.36 8.81 10.68
CA GLU A 421 3.09 8.08 10.86
C GLU A 421 3.23 6.92 11.85
N CYS A 422 4.37 6.23 11.88
CA CYS A 422 4.64 5.14 12.83
C CYS A 422 4.87 5.67 14.25
N LEU A 423 5.67 6.74 14.41
CA LEU A 423 6.03 7.26 15.72
C LEU A 423 4.87 8.02 16.41
N GLN A 424 3.91 8.55 15.65
CA GLN A 424 2.69 9.16 16.21
C GLN A 424 1.95 8.28 17.23
N ALA A 425 2.07 6.95 17.13
CA ALA A 425 1.48 6.03 18.11
C ALA A 425 2.03 6.25 19.54
N TRP A 426 3.24 6.79 19.67
CA TRP A 426 3.89 7.08 20.95
C TRP A 426 3.99 8.59 21.28
N PHE A 427 3.82 9.46 20.30
CA PHE A 427 3.84 10.91 20.46
C PHE A 427 2.46 11.50 20.13
N SER A 428 1.63 11.71 21.17
CA SER A 428 0.31 12.34 21.00
C SER A 428 0.45 13.83 20.71
N LEU A 429 0.35 14.19 19.43
CA LEU A 429 0.53 15.56 18.94
C LEU A 429 -0.69 16.09 18.19
N PRO A 430 -0.95 17.41 18.21
CA PRO A 430 -1.96 18.02 17.36
C PRO A 430 -1.68 17.76 15.86
N VAL A 431 -2.74 17.55 15.08
CA VAL A 431 -2.66 17.27 13.63
C VAL A 431 -1.87 18.35 12.90
N GLU A 432 -2.03 19.62 13.28
CA GLU A 432 -1.29 20.72 12.66
C GLU A 432 0.22 20.60 12.95
N SER A 433 0.64 20.37 14.20
CA SER A 433 2.06 20.18 14.54
C SER A 433 2.69 19.02 13.74
N ILE A 434 1.97 17.91 13.61
CA ILE A 434 2.40 16.76 12.80
C ILE A 434 2.56 17.13 11.33
N LYS A 435 1.60 17.86 10.76
CA LYS A 435 1.66 18.33 9.37
C LYS A 435 2.89 19.21 9.16
N ILE A 436 3.18 20.11 10.10
CA ILE A 436 4.34 21.00 10.06
C ILE A 436 5.66 20.21 10.10
N ILE A 437 5.80 19.30 11.06
CA ILE A 437 6.99 18.45 11.20
C ILE A 437 7.17 17.57 9.94
N SER A 438 6.09 17.03 9.39
CA SER A 438 6.12 16.25 8.15
C SER A 438 6.56 17.08 6.94
N GLU A 439 6.05 18.31 6.79
CA GLU A 439 6.48 19.24 5.75
C GLU A 439 7.98 19.55 5.86
N ILE A 440 8.47 19.88 7.05
CA ILE A 440 9.87 20.24 7.31
C ILE A 440 10.80 19.07 7.01
N THR A 441 10.53 17.92 7.59
CA THR A 441 11.37 16.72 7.42
C THR A 441 11.37 16.24 5.96
N THR A 442 10.24 16.36 5.24
CA THR A 442 10.16 16.05 3.80
C THR A 442 10.98 17.06 2.97
N MET A 443 10.91 18.36 3.29
CA MET A 443 11.73 19.37 2.61
C MET A 443 13.21 19.09 2.79
N LEU A 444 13.65 18.83 4.03
CA LEU A 444 15.06 18.59 4.35
C LEU A 444 15.58 17.28 3.77
N PHE A 445 14.79 16.21 3.82
CA PHE A 445 15.15 14.93 3.21
C PHE A 445 15.29 15.04 1.69
N ASN A 446 14.39 15.77 1.01
CA ASN A 446 14.57 15.98 -0.43
C ASN A 446 15.74 16.93 -0.73
N ALA A 447 16.02 17.90 0.15
CA ALA A 447 17.17 18.78 0.01
C ALA A 447 18.48 17.99 0.07
N THR A 448 18.62 17.06 1.02
CA THR A 448 19.80 16.20 1.09
C THR A 448 19.88 15.26 -0.10
N LEU A 449 18.79 14.66 -0.57
CA LEU A 449 18.82 13.83 -1.78
C LEU A 449 19.32 14.60 -3.01
N MET A 450 18.87 15.85 -3.20
CA MET A 450 19.32 16.68 -4.32
C MET A 450 20.80 17.07 -4.22
N LEU A 451 21.31 17.29 -3.00
CA LEU A 451 22.72 17.58 -2.77
C LEU A 451 23.59 16.32 -2.91
N ASP A 452 23.14 15.20 -2.38
CA ASP A 452 23.73 13.86 -2.50
C ASP A 452 23.88 13.47 -3.98
N ASP A 453 22.82 13.62 -4.79
CA ASP A 453 22.87 13.40 -6.24
C ASP A 453 23.96 14.23 -6.94
N ILE A 454 24.23 15.46 -6.47
CA ILE A 454 25.27 16.32 -7.05
C ILE A 454 26.65 15.91 -6.54
N GLN A 455 26.77 15.64 -5.25
CA GLN A 455 28.02 15.27 -4.59
C GLN A 455 28.52 13.90 -5.05
N ASP A 456 27.58 13.01 -5.40
CA ASP A 456 27.87 11.71 -5.95
C ASP A 456 27.96 11.67 -7.47
N GLU A 457 27.58 12.77 -8.14
CA GLU A 457 27.51 12.87 -9.60
C GLU A 457 26.51 11.86 -10.23
N SER A 458 25.51 11.42 -9.46
CA SER A 458 24.49 10.42 -9.83
C SER A 458 23.60 10.94 -10.96
N GLN A 459 23.49 10.20 -12.06
CA GLN A 459 22.72 10.64 -13.24
C GLN A 459 21.22 10.34 -13.12
N LEU A 460 20.87 9.32 -12.33
CA LEU A 460 19.51 8.82 -12.20
C LEU A 460 19.03 8.87 -10.75
N ARG A 461 17.78 9.28 -10.56
CA ARG A 461 17.05 9.15 -9.31
C ARG A 461 15.70 8.52 -9.59
N ARG A 462 15.45 7.34 -9.00
CA ARG A 462 14.18 6.58 -9.15
C ARG A 462 13.84 6.27 -10.62
N GLY A 463 14.86 5.96 -11.43
CA GLY A 463 14.71 5.63 -12.86
C GLY A 463 14.41 6.83 -13.76
N LYS A 464 14.58 8.06 -13.25
CA LYS A 464 14.43 9.32 -14.01
C LYS A 464 15.70 10.18 -13.83
N PRO A 465 15.96 11.16 -14.70
CA PRO A 465 17.12 12.05 -14.54
C PRO A 465 17.17 12.69 -13.15
N ALA A 466 18.36 12.79 -12.55
CA ALA A 466 18.54 13.54 -11.30
C ALA A 466 18.19 15.03 -11.50
N ALA A 467 17.79 15.73 -10.44
CA ALA A 467 17.34 17.12 -10.54
C ALA A 467 18.40 18.04 -11.18
N HIS A 468 19.67 17.82 -10.85
CA HIS A 468 20.76 18.61 -11.41
C HIS A 468 20.99 18.36 -12.91
N ALA A 469 20.60 17.19 -13.44
CA ALA A 469 20.64 16.90 -14.86
C ALA A 469 19.55 17.65 -15.64
N VAL A 470 18.46 18.03 -14.97
CA VAL A 470 17.33 18.79 -15.56
C VAL A 470 17.52 20.30 -15.41
N PHE A 471 17.86 20.77 -14.21
CA PHE A 471 17.90 22.21 -13.87
C PHE A 471 19.32 22.78 -13.79
N GLY A 472 20.35 21.94 -13.92
CA GLY A 472 21.73 22.28 -13.66
C GLY A 472 22.07 22.24 -12.16
N GLN A 473 23.36 22.06 -11.86
CA GLN A 473 23.86 21.98 -10.49
C GLN A 473 23.56 23.27 -9.70
N ALA A 474 23.80 24.45 -10.28
CA ALA A 474 23.65 25.73 -9.60
C ALA A 474 22.21 25.97 -9.09
N GLN A 475 21.20 25.75 -9.93
CA GLN A 475 19.80 25.91 -9.52
C GLN A 475 19.39 24.88 -8.47
N THR A 476 19.87 23.65 -8.61
CA THR A 476 19.56 22.55 -7.69
C THR A 476 20.18 22.79 -6.31
N ILE A 477 21.44 23.24 -6.23
CA ILE A 477 22.10 23.64 -4.98
C ILE A 477 21.36 24.82 -4.33
N ASN A 478 21.00 25.84 -5.12
CA ASN A 478 20.27 26.99 -4.61
C ASN A 478 18.89 26.58 -4.06
N SER A 479 18.18 25.69 -4.76
CA SER A 479 16.90 25.13 -4.33
C SER A 479 17.05 24.35 -3.02
N ALA A 480 18.01 23.42 -2.94
CA ALA A 480 18.27 22.64 -1.73
C ALA A 480 18.62 23.54 -0.54
N THR A 481 19.53 24.50 -0.72
CA THR A 481 19.95 25.45 0.32
C THR A 481 18.77 26.30 0.80
N TYR A 482 17.91 26.75 -0.12
CA TYR A 482 16.68 27.47 0.24
C TYR A 482 15.73 26.62 1.09
N LEU A 483 15.61 25.31 0.84
CA LEU A 483 14.75 24.42 1.63
C LEU A 483 15.20 24.31 3.10
N TYR A 484 16.51 24.37 3.39
CA TYR A 484 16.99 24.44 4.78
C TYR A 484 16.43 25.66 5.51
N VAL A 485 16.50 26.83 4.86
CA VAL A 485 15.97 28.09 5.41
C VAL A 485 14.45 28.05 5.51
N LYS A 486 13.76 27.56 4.47
CA LYS A 486 12.30 27.46 4.43
C LYS A 486 11.77 26.51 5.51
N GLY A 487 12.39 25.34 5.66
CA GLY A 487 12.08 24.37 6.71
C GLY A 487 12.29 24.94 8.11
N SER A 488 13.44 25.58 8.35
CA SER A 488 13.74 26.24 9.63
C SER A 488 12.73 27.34 9.96
N ARG A 489 12.31 28.13 8.96
CA ARG A 489 11.27 29.17 9.16
C ARG A 489 9.90 28.57 9.46
N ARG A 490 9.59 27.40 8.87
CA ARG A 490 8.31 26.70 9.03
C ARG A 490 8.12 26.14 10.45
N LEU A 491 9.21 25.89 11.20
CA LEU A 491 9.16 25.49 12.61
C LEU A 491 8.40 26.47 13.51
N ARG A 492 8.37 27.76 13.17
CA ARG A 492 7.62 28.77 13.96
C ARG A 492 6.12 28.50 14.06
N GLY A 493 5.59 27.58 13.26
CA GLY A 493 4.19 27.16 13.35
C GLY A 493 3.91 26.06 14.38
N VAL A 494 4.94 25.44 14.98
CA VAL A 494 4.75 24.47 16.07
C VAL A 494 4.68 25.16 17.43
N LYS A 495 4.20 24.46 18.46
CA LYS A 495 4.00 25.05 19.79
C LYS A 495 5.33 25.29 20.53
N HIS A 496 6.25 24.34 20.45
CA HIS A 496 7.56 24.36 21.11
C HIS A 496 8.65 24.65 20.08
N ALA A 497 8.53 25.81 19.41
CA ALA A 497 9.32 26.14 18.24
C ALA A 497 10.81 26.29 18.52
N ASP A 498 11.20 26.78 19.71
CA ASP A 498 12.59 26.99 20.07
C ASP A 498 13.30 25.65 20.33
N GLU A 499 12.69 24.75 21.11
CA GLU A 499 13.22 23.42 21.37
C GLU A 499 13.28 22.56 20.09
N CYS A 500 12.28 22.71 19.22
CA CYS A 500 12.29 22.06 17.91
C CYS A 500 13.37 22.67 16.99
N ALA A 501 13.66 23.96 17.10
CA ALA A 501 14.73 24.61 16.34
C ALA A 501 16.11 24.13 16.79
N ASP A 502 16.36 24.02 18.10
CA ASP A 502 17.60 23.46 18.62
C ASP A 502 17.79 22.01 18.16
N ALA A 503 16.74 21.19 18.30
CA ALA A 503 16.76 19.80 17.81
C ALA A 503 17.03 19.70 16.30
N LEU A 504 16.43 20.60 15.51
CA LEU A 504 16.66 20.66 14.07
C LEU A 504 18.12 20.99 13.76
N LEU A 505 18.62 22.09 14.32
CA LEU A 505 19.95 22.63 14.01
C LEU A 505 21.06 21.66 14.43
N ASP A 506 20.94 21.04 15.60
CA ASP A 506 21.89 20.02 16.08
C ASP A 506 21.98 18.82 15.12
N GLU A 507 20.83 18.31 14.65
CA GLU A 507 20.83 17.15 13.75
C GLU A 507 21.26 17.54 12.33
N LEU A 508 20.99 18.77 11.88
CA LEU A 508 21.52 19.27 10.60
C LEU A 508 23.05 19.36 10.62
N GLU A 509 23.64 19.81 11.73
CA GLU A 509 25.09 19.81 11.91
C GLU A 509 25.64 18.38 11.92
N THR A 510 24.97 17.48 12.66
CA THR A 510 25.33 16.05 12.73
C THR A 510 25.29 15.37 11.36
N LEU A 511 24.25 15.64 10.56
CA LEU A 511 24.12 15.16 9.18
C LEU A 511 25.27 15.64 8.30
N ALA A 512 25.67 16.91 8.44
CA ALA A 512 26.79 17.47 7.70
C ALA A 512 28.13 16.82 8.08
N PHE A 513 28.35 16.46 9.35
CA PHE A 513 29.54 15.71 9.76
C PHE A 513 29.59 14.31 9.16
N GLY A 514 28.46 13.60 9.12
CA GLY A 514 28.36 12.31 8.45
C GLY A 514 28.74 12.41 6.96
N GLN A 515 28.13 13.35 6.24
CA GLN A 515 28.44 13.58 4.83
C GLN A 515 29.89 13.99 4.60
N ALA A 516 30.45 14.83 5.48
CA ALA A 516 31.84 15.27 5.36
C ALA A 516 32.83 14.11 5.46
N LEU A 517 32.59 13.13 6.35
CA LEU A 517 33.44 11.94 6.49
C LEU A 517 33.44 11.10 5.21
N GLU A 518 32.27 10.81 4.66
CA GLU A 518 32.14 10.02 3.43
C GLU A 518 32.80 10.71 2.24
N LEU A 519 32.52 12.00 2.03
CA LEU A 519 33.15 12.79 0.96
C LEU A 519 34.67 12.88 1.14
N GLN A 520 35.16 13.04 2.37
CA GLN A 520 36.60 13.01 2.64
C GLN A 520 37.20 11.68 2.19
N TRP A 521 36.61 10.55 2.58
CA TRP A 521 37.10 9.23 2.22
C TRP A 521 37.10 9.03 0.70
N LYS A 522 36.00 9.39 0.03
CA LYS A 522 35.85 9.32 -1.43
C LYS A 522 36.93 10.13 -2.16
N TYR A 523 37.07 11.42 -1.87
CA TYR A 523 37.96 12.30 -2.62
C TYR A 523 39.43 12.15 -2.22
N GLN A 524 39.73 11.85 -0.95
CA GLN A 524 41.10 11.60 -0.49
C GLN A 524 41.51 10.14 -0.63
N LYS A 525 40.60 9.26 -1.09
CA LYS A 525 40.83 7.82 -1.32
C LYS A 525 41.30 7.10 -0.05
N ILE A 526 40.79 7.52 1.10
CA ILE A 526 41.13 6.97 2.41
C ILE A 526 40.09 5.92 2.77
N CYS A 527 40.49 4.65 2.80
CA CYS A 527 39.61 3.57 3.19
C CYS A 527 39.34 3.63 4.71
N PRO A 528 38.08 3.77 5.16
CA PRO A 528 37.76 3.82 6.59
C PRO A 528 37.88 2.44 7.24
N SER A 529 38.00 2.39 8.56
CA SER A 529 37.72 1.17 9.33
C SER A 529 36.21 0.94 9.46
N THR A 530 35.80 -0.30 9.78
CA THR A 530 34.39 -0.63 10.01
C THR A 530 33.75 0.24 11.10
N LYS A 531 34.50 0.55 12.16
CA LYS A 531 34.04 1.44 13.24
C LYS A 531 33.80 2.86 12.72
N GLN A 532 34.71 3.40 11.91
CA GLN A 532 34.55 4.73 11.32
C GLN A 532 33.35 4.77 10.38
N TYR A 533 33.20 3.75 9.53
CA TYR A 533 32.04 3.61 8.64
C TYR A 533 30.72 3.63 9.43
N LEU A 534 30.60 2.85 10.51
CA LEU A 534 29.40 2.87 11.36
C LEU A 534 29.12 4.24 11.98
N VAL A 535 30.15 4.95 12.45
CA VAL A 535 30.00 6.33 12.95
C VAL A 535 29.49 7.24 11.84
N MET A 536 30.04 7.15 10.62
CA MET A 536 29.56 7.94 9.49
C MET A 536 28.08 7.67 9.22
N ILE A 537 27.65 6.39 9.15
CA ILE A 537 26.24 6.07 8.92
C ILE A 537 25.34 6.62 10.01
N ASP A 538 25.74 6.47 11.27
CA ASP A 538 24.96 6.98 12.40
C ASP A 538 24.75 8.49 12.27
N ASN A 539 25.69 9.23 11.68
CA ASN A 539 25.62 10.67 11.49
C ASN A 539 24.91 11.07 10.18
N LYS A 540 25.14 10.37 9.05
CA LYS A 540 24.55 10.66 7.73
C LYS A 540 23.11 10.15 7.59
N THR A 541 22.89 8.86 7.84
CA THR A 541 21.59 8.19 7.57
C THR A 541 20.78 8.04 8.86
N GLY A 542 21.44 7.65 9.96
CA GLY A 542 20.84 7.60 11.29
C GLY A 542 20.38 8.97 11.80
N GLY A 543 21.09 10.04 11.42
CA GLY A 543 20.75 11.43 11.77
C GLY A 543 19.36 11.84 11.33
N PHE A 544 18.88 11.35 10.19
CA PHE A 544 17.52 11.65 9.74
C PHE A 544 16.44 11.00 10.59
N PHE A 545 16.63 9.75 11.00
CA PHE A 545 15.69 9.08 11.91
C PHE A 545 15.71 9.72 13.30
N ARG A 546 16.89 10.14 13.77
CA ARG A 546 17.04 10.95 14.99
C ARG A 546 16.33 12.27 14.91
N LEU A 547 16.48 12.99 13.81
CA LEU A 547 15.83 14.27 13.59
C LEU A 547 14.32 14.16 13.74
N VAL A 548 13.71 13.16 13.10
CA VAL A 548 12.26 12.91 13.24
C VAL A 548 11.88 12.66 14.70
N LEU A 549 12.61 11.78 15.39
CA LEU A 549 12.34 11.46 16.79
C LEU A 549 12.47 12.70 17.70
N ARG A 550 13.54 13.49 17.53
CA ARG A 550 13.81 14.66 18.36
C ARG A 550 12.79 15.77 18.12
N LEU A 551 12.36 16.00 16.88
CA LEU A 551 11.30 16.98 16.57
C LEU A 551 9.96 16.57 17.19
N LEU A 552 9.56 15.31 17.05
CA LEU A 552 8.33 14.81 17.66
C LEU A 552 8.41 14.89 19.19
N GLY A 553 9.54 14.50 19.78
CA GLY A 553 9.74 14.51 21.22
C GLY A 553 9.79 15.93 21.82
N ALA A 554 10.44 16.87 21.14
CA ALA A 554 10.50 18.27 21.55
C ALA A 554 9.11 18.94 21.51
N GLU A 555 8.36 18.74 20.41
CA GLU A 555 6.99 19.27 20.30
C GLU A 555 6.03 18.60 21.29
N ALA A 556 6.23 17.32 21.61
CA ALA A 556 5.42 16.60 22.59
C ALA A 556 5.84 16.88 24.05
N GLN A 557 6.98 17.56 24.25
CA GLN A 557 7.63 17.72 25.57
C GLN A 557 7.82 16.36 26.28
N SER A 558 8.13 15.32 25.50
CA SER A 558 8.31 13.96 26.00
C SER A 558 9.72 13.77 26.57
N GLN A 559 9.84 12.91 27.59
CA GLN A 559 11.16 12.49 28.07
C GLN A 559 11.87 11.62 27.02
N PRO A 560 13.19 11.79 26.81
CA PRO A 560 13.96 10.91 25.94
C PRO A 560 13.83 9.44 26.35
N VAL A 561 13.64 8.56 25.37
CA VAL A 561 13.57 7.10 25.57
C VAL A 561 14.82 6.46 24.97
N PRO A 562 15.84 6.11 25.78
CA PRO A 562 17.11 5.59 25.28
C PRO A 562 16.96 4.33 24.42
N GLU A 563 16.02 3.44 24.75
CA GLU A 563 15.78 2.22 23.97
C GLU A 563 15.21 2.53 22.57
N LEU A 564 14.33 3.53 22.46
CA LEU A 564 13.82 4.00 21.17
C LEU A 564 14.94 4.64 20.37
N MET A 565 15.83 5.40 21.04
CA MET A 565 17.00 5.96 20.36
C MET A 565 17.94 4.85 19.85
N HIS A 566 18.15 3.81 20.65
CA HIS A 566 18.95 2.67 20.23
C HIS A 566 18.32 1.96 19.01
N LEU A 567 17.01 1.72 19.04
CA LEU A 567 16.27 1.15 17.91
C LEU A 567 16.46 1.96 16.62
N LEU A 568 16.31 3.29 16.67
CA LEU A 568 16.47 4.12 15.47
C LEU A 568 17.92 4.19 14.98
N THR A 569 18.89 4.04 15.87
CA THR A 569 20.31 3.91 15.49
C THR A 569 20.54 2.61 14.72
N LEU A 570 20.02 1.48 15.23
CA LEU A 570 20.08 0.20 14.52
C LEU A 570 19.35 0.26 13.18
N LEU A 571 18.18 0.91 13.13
CA LEU A 571 17.43 1.15 11.89
C LEU A 571 18.27 1.95 10.88
N GLY A 572 18.93 3.02 11.30
CA GLY A 572 19.80 3.82 10.42
C GLY A 572 20.94 2.99 9.82
N ARG A 573 21.61 2.19 10.65
CA ARG A 573 22.67 1.25 10.21
C ARG A 573 22.16 0.22 9.23
N TYR A 574 21.05 -0.44 9.57
CA TYR A 574 20.42 -1.43 8.70
C TYR A 574 19.99 -0.80 7.37
N TYR A 575 19.39 0.39 7.40
CA TYR A 575 18.91 1.07 6.21
C TYR A 575 20.04 1.39 5.23
N GLN A 576 21.19 1.89 5.72
CA GLN A 576 22.33 2.21 4.88
C GLN A 576 23.04 0.95 4.37
N ILE A 577 23.38 0.00 5.25
CA ILE A 577 24.07 -1.24 4.84
C ILE A 577 23.21 -2.02 3.83
N ARG A 578 21.88 -1.97 3.98
CA ARG A 578 20.94 -2.51 3.01
C ARG A 578 20.97 -1.75 1.70
N ASP A 579 21.05 -0.41 1.69
CA ASP A 579 21.12 0.36 0.44
C ASP A 579 22.40 0.02 -0.33
N ASP A 580 23.54 -0.01 0.35
CA ASP A 580 24.84 -0.44 -0.16
C ASP A 580 24.80 -1.86 -0.76
N TYR A 581 24.19 -2.82 -0.04
CA TYR A 581 24.03 -4.18 -0.53
C TYR A 581 23.14 -4.24 -1.78
N MET A 582 21.99 -3.55 -1.75
CA MET A 582 21.02 -3.58 -2.85
C MET A 582 21.56 -2.88 -4.11
N ASN A 583 22.41 -1.85 -3.97
CA ASN A 583 23.07 -1.21 -5.11
C ASN A 583 23.88 -2.20 -5.95
N LEU A 584 24.49 -3.19 -5.30
CA LEU A 584 25.35 -4.20 -5.92
C LEU A 584 24.62 -5.50 -6.30
N ALA A 585 23.53 -5.83 -5.63
CA ALA A 585 22.89 -7.16 -5.72
C ALA A 585 21.47 -7.16 -6.30
N SER A 586 20.84 -6.01 -6.57
CA SER A 586 19.43 -5.93 -6.97
C SER A 586 19.22 -5.42 -8.40
N ASP A 587 18.47 -6.19 -9.20
CA ASP A 587 18.04 -5.78 -10.54
C ASP A 587 17.13 -4.54 -10.51
N GLU A 588 16.31 -4.40 -9.46
CA GLU A 588 15.45 -3.23 -9.27
C GLU A 588 16.29 -1.97 -9.07
N TYR A 589 17.37 -2.05 -8.29
CA TYR A 589 18.30 -0.94 -8.10
C TYR A 589 19.06 -0.66 -9.38
N THR A 590 19.52 -1.70 -10.08
CA THR A 590 20.16 -1.55 -11.40
C THR A 590 19.29 -0.76 -12.37
N ALA A 591 17.98 -1.04 -12.42
CA ALA A 591 17.03 -0.31 -13.27
C ALA A 591 16.76 1.13 -12.81
N LYS A 592 16.87 1.42 -11.51
CA LYS A 592 16.50 2.74 -10.92
C LYS A 592 17.65 3.71 -10.74
N LYS A 593 18.85 3.20 -10.52
CA LYS A 593 20.09 3.93 -10.19
C LYS A 593 21.15 3.73 -11.27
N GLY A 594 21.23 2.53 -11.83
CA GLY A 594 22.28 2.12 -12.76
C GLY A 594 23.02 0.89 -12.22
N PHE A 595 23.73 0.18 -13.09
CA PHE A 595 24.46 -1.03 -12.70
C PHE A 595 25.64 -0.68 -11.78
N CYS A 596 25.56 -1.11 -10.52
CA CYS A 596 26.58 -0.89 -9.46
C CYS A 596 27.06 0.56 -9.38
N GLU A 597 26.13 1.50 -9.29
CA GLU A 597 26.40 2.94 -9.25
C GLU A 597 27.38 3.31 -8.11
N ASP A 598 27.30 2.69 -6.94
CA ASP A 598 28.19 3.01 -5.80
C ASP A 598 29.68 2.82 -6.17
N LEU A 599 29.99 1.86 -7.06
CA LEU A 599 31.36 1.64 -7.55
C LEU A 599 31.82 2.79 -8.46
N SER A 600 30.91 3.29 -9.30
CA SER A 600 31.14 4.46 -10.16
C SER A 600 31.37 5.72 -9.35
N GLU A 601 30.56 5.92 -8.31
CA GLU A 601 30.64 7.03 -7.39
C GLU A 601 31.93 6.99 -6.55
N GLY A 602 32.57 5.83 -6.44
CA GLY A 602 33.77 5.65 -5.63
C GLY A 602 33.46 5.60 -4.13
N ASN A 603 32.23 5.26 -3.77
CA ASN A 603 31.76 5.21 -2.39
C ASN A 603 32.29 3.95 -1.69
N PHE A 604 32.76 4.10 -0.45
CA PHE A 604 33.21 2.98 0.38
C PHE A 604 32.02 2.26 1.01
N SER A 605 31.28 1.51 0.19
CA SER A 605 30.15 0.71 0.65
C SER A 605 30.58 -0.41 1.60
N PHE A 606 29.67 -0.89 2.46
CA PHE A 606 30.01 -1.95 3.42
C PHE A 606 30.58 -3.23 2.76
N PRO A 607 29.99 -3.76 1.65
CA PRO A 607 30.57 -4.92 0.96
C PRO A 607 31.97 -4.65 0.39
N LEU A 608 32.22 -3.43 -0.11
CA LEU A 608 33.52 -3.03 -0.62
C LEU A 608 34.55 -2.93 0.51
N LEU A 609 34.16 -2.41 1.67
CA LEU A 609 35.02 -2.33 2.83
C LEU A 609 35.48 -3.73 3.28
N HIS A 610 34.53 -4.68 3.37
CA HIS A 610 34.87 -6.07 3.66
C HIS A 610 35.80 -6.66 2.60
N LEU A 611 35.53 -6.43 1.30
CA LEU A 611 36.39 -6.88 0.21
C LEU A 611 37.83 -6.38 0.37
N LEU A 612 38.01 -5.07 0.59
CA LEU A 612 39.33 -4.44 0.66
C LEU A 612 40.15 -4.86 1.89
N GLN A 613 39.49 -5.37 2.93
CA GLN A 613 40.12 -5.87 4.16
C GLN A 613 40.56 -7.34 4.04
N HIS A 614 39.91 -8.13 3.18
CA HIS A 614 40.08 -9.59 3.15
C HIS A 614 40.59 -10.13 1.80
N SER A 615 40.51 -9.36 0.72
CA SER A 615 41.01 -9.80 -0.60
C SER A 615 42.53 -9.75 -0.67
N PRO A 616 43.19 -10.81 -1.19
CA PRO A 616 44.61 -10.74 -1.56
C PRO A 616 44.85 -9.77 -2.74
N ASN A 617 43.81 -9.44 -3.51
CA ASN A 617 43.84 -8.53 -4.66
C ASN A 617 43.38 -7.11 -4.29
N ALA A 618 43.34 -6.75 -3.01
CA ALA A 618 42.80 -5.45 -2.56
C ALA A 618 43.48 -4.25 -3.24
N ASP A 619 44.78 -4.32 -3.53
CA ASP A 619 45.50 -3.23 -4.22
C ASP A 619 45.09 -3.10 -5.69
N ILE A 620 44.77 -4.21 -6.37
CA ILE A 620 44.22 -4.18 -7.73
C ILE A 620 42.85 -3.52 -7.71
N VAL A 621 41.98 -3.91 -6.78
CA VAL A 621 40.63 -3.31 -6.61
C VAL A 621 40.75 -1.81 -6.32
N ARG A 622 41.66 -1.38 -5.45
CA ARG A 622 41.95 0.06 -5.20
C ARG A 622 42.46 0.76 -6.46
N GLY A 623 43.28 0.11 -7.25
CA GLY A 623 43.74 0.57 -8.56
C GLY A 623 42.56 0.89 -9.48
N VAL A 624 41.68 -0.10 -9.70
CA VAL A 624 40.49 0.03 -10.57
C VAL A 624 39.54 1.13 -10.08
N MET A 625 39.24 1.14 -8.78
CA MET A 625 38.30 2.09 -8.18
C MET A 625 38.80 3.54 -8.22
N PHE A 626 40.07 3.75 -7.88
CA PHE A 626 40.57 5.07 -7.45
C PHE A 626 41.72 5.64 -8.29
N HIS A 627 42.34 4.88 -9.20
CA HIS A 627 43.49 5.36 -10.02
C HIS A 627 43.13 5.62 -11.49
N ARG A 628 41.87 5.98 -11.75
CA ARG A 628 41.34 6.34 -13.08
C ARG A 628 41.71 7.78 -13.51
N GLU A 629 42.01 7.98 -14.79
CA GLU A 629 42.14 9.29 -15.43
C GLU A 629 40.75 9.96 -15.55
N ASP A 630 40.69 11.27 -15.26
CA ASP A 630 39.54 12.19 -15.32
C ASP A 630 38.13 11.58 -15.33
N LYS A 631 37.49 11.52 -14.15
CA LYS A 631 36.02 11.45 -13.90
C LYS A 631 35.19 10.44 -14.72
N ALA A 632 35.80 9.53 -15.46
CA ALA A 632 35.09 8.56 -16.27
C ALA A 632 34.37 7.53 -15.39
N ASP A 633 33.14 7.19 -15.78
CA ASP A 633 32.39 6.09 -15.18
C ASP A 633 33.17 4.77 -15.28
N LEU A 634 33.02 3.88 -14.29
CA LEU A 634 33.59 2.54 -14.38
C LEU A 634 32.88 1.76 -15.49
N SER A 635 33.66 1.13 -16.37
CA SER A 635 33.10 0.25 -17.39
C SER A 635 32.38 -0.94 -16.75
N ILE A 636 31.43 -1.54 -17.48
CA ILE A 636 30.67 -2.70 -17.01
C ILE A 636 31.63 -3.85 -16.66
N GLU A 637 32.69 -4.03 -17.44
CA GLU A 637 33.71 -5.07 -17.24
C GLU A 637 34.47 -4.85 -15.94
N MET A 638 34.82 -3.59 -15.61
CA MET A 638 35.47 -3.25 -14.34
C MET A 638 34.54 -3.50 -13.14
N LYS A 639 33.27 -3.15 -13.27
CA LYS A 639 32.25 -3.42 -12.24
C LYS A 639 32.09 -4.93 -12.03
N GLN A 640 31.99 -5.70 -13.12
CA GLN A 640 31.91 -7.16 -13.08
C GLN A 640 33.15 -7.80 -12.46
N PHE A 641 34.35 -7.28 -12.75
CA PHE A 641 35.58 -7.72 -12.11
C PHE A 641 35.52 -7.53 -10.58
N ILE A 642 35.12 -6.35 -10.10
CA ILE A 642 34.98 -6.08 -8.66
C ILE A 642 33.93 -7.00 -8.03
N LEU A 643 32.78 -7.22 -8.69
CA LEU A 643 31.76 -8.15 -8.21
C LEU A 643 32.26 -9.60 -8.14
N ALA A 644 33.10 -10.02 -9.10
CA ALA A 644 33.72 -11.34 -9.07
C ALA A 644 34.67 -11.48 -7.86
N GLU A 645 35.50 -10.48 -7.58
CA GLU A 645 36.34 -10.45 -6.38
C GLU A 645 35.51 -10.45 -5.09
N MET A 646 34.40 -9.70 -5.04
CA MET A 646 33.45 -9.74 -3.92
C MET A 646 32.86 -11.13 -3.71
N LYS A 647 32.60 -11.87 -4.79
CA LYS A 647 32.07 -13.23 -4.73
C LYS A 647 33.11 -14.21 -4.21
N GLU A 648 34.35 -14.15 -4.68
CA GLU A 648 35.44 -15.02 -4.21
C GLU A 648 35.75 -14.81 -2.72
N VAL A 649 35.71 -13.56 -2.24
CA VAL A 649 35.90 -13.22 -0.82
C VAL A 649 34.65 -13.48 0.03
N GLY A 650 33.48 -13.58 -0.59
CA GLY A 650 32.19 -13.76 0.10
C GLY A 650 31.65 -12.47 0.73
N SER A 651 32.05 -11.28 0.27
CA SER A 651 31.66 -9.99 0.86
C SER A 651 30.16 -9.73 0.86
N LEU A 652 29.45 -10.12 -0.21
CA LEU A 652 27.99 -9.99 -0.27
C LEU A 652 27.31 -10.94 0.73
N GLY A 653 27.80 -12.19 0.85
CA GLY A 653 27.30 -13.14 1.83
C GLY A 653 27.53 -12.68 3.28
N TYR A 654 28.72 -12.15 3.57
CA TYR A 654 29.03 -11.55 4.87
C TYR A 654 28.09 -10.38 5.20
N THR A 655 27.84 -9.50 4.21
CA THR A 655 26.93 -8.36 4.39
C THR A 655 25.49 -8.83 4.64
N MET A 656 25.02 -9.85 3.93
CA MET A 656 23.69 -10.43 4.13
C MET A 656 23.54 -11.01 5.55
N ASN A 657 24.53 -11.77 6.04
CA ASN A 657 24.52 -12.29 7.42
C ASN A 657 24.46 -11.16 8.45
N LEU A 658 25.24 -10.09 8.27
CA LEU A 658 25.19 -8.92 9.15
C LEU A 658 23.82 -8.23 9.11
N LEU A 659 23.19 -8.13 7.94
CA LEU A 659 21.83 -7.60 7.82
C LEU A 659 20.83 -8.46 8.59
N GLU A 660 20.95 -9.80 8.55
CA GLU A 660 20.09 -10.69 9.34
C GLU A 660 20.29 -10.51 10.86
N GLU A 661 21.53 -10.35 11.32
CA GLU A 661 21.84 -10.06 12.73
C GLU A 661 21.28 -8.70 13.16
N LEU A 662 21.53 -7.65 12.38
CA LEU A 662 21.01 -6.30 12.64
C LEU A 662 19.49 -6.26 12.65
N PHE A 663 18.84 -6.97 11.71
CA PHE A 663 17.39 -7.06 11.66
C PHE A 663 16.82 -7.74 12.91
N SER A 664 17.45 -8.83 13.37
CA SER A 664 17.05 -9.53 14.60
C SER A 664 17.23 -8.64 15.83
N ALA A 665 18.35 -7.91 15.91
CA ALA A 665 18.60 -6.94 16.97
C ALA A 665 17.58 -5.78 16.95
N MET A 666 17.20 -5.30 15.76
CA MET A 666 16.16 -4.27 15.61
C MET A 666 14.80 -4.75 16.10
N LEU A 667 14.38 -5.97 15.77
CA LEU A 667 13.11 -6.51 16.26
C LEU A 667 13.13 -6.69 17.78
N GLY A 668 14.22 -7.23 18.35
CA GLY A 668 14.35 -7.33 19.81
C GLY A 668 14.38 -5.96 20.50
N ALA A 669 15.01 -4.95 19.90
CA ALA A 669 14.96 -3.58 20.39
C ALA A 669 13.54 -2.99 20.32
N LEU A 670 12.78 -3.28 19.25
CA LEU A 670 11.38 -2.89 19.15
C LEU A 670 10.53 -3.54 20.25
N ASP A 671 10.71 -4.84 20.50
CA ASP A 671 10.00 -5.55 21.57
C ASP A 671 10.23 -4.89 22.94
N ASN A 672 11.48 -4.49 23.23
CA ASN A 672 11.82 -3.77 24.47
C ASN A 672 11.18 -2.38 24.56
N VAL A 673 11.07 -1.65 23.44
CA VAL A 673 10.42 -0.34 23.40
C VAL A 673 8.90 -0.50 23.57
N GLU A 674 8.30 -1.45 22.88
CA GLU A 674 6.86 -1.72 22.96
C GLU A 674 6.44 -2.19 24.36
N ALA A 675 7.28 -2.94 25.06
CA ALA A 675 7.06 -3.30 26.46
C ALA A 675 6.96 -2.06 27.39
N LYS A 676 7.56 -0.93 27.02
CA LYS A 676 7.53 0.32 27.79
C LYS A 676 6.47 1.32 27.31
N LEU A 677 6.32 1.48 26.00
CA LEU A 677 5.51 2.53 25.38
C LEU A 677 4.18 2.02 24.82
N GLY A 678 3.93 0.71 24.88
CA GLY A 678 2.81 0.06 24.21
C GLY A 678 3.15 -0.35 22.78
N LEU A 679 2.36 -1.29 22.24
CA LEU A 679 2.58 -1.89 20.93
C LEU A 679 2.50 -0.86 19.80
N ASN A 680 3.41 -0.96 18.82
CA ASN A 680 3.45 -0.10 17.65
C ASN A 680 3.44 -0.94 16.37
N LYS A 681 2.24 -1.43 16.04
CA LYS A 681 2.00 -2.28 14.86
C LYS A 681 2.45 -1.62 13.56
N LYS A 682 2.30 -0.29 13.44
CA LYS A 682 2.75 0.47 12.26
C LYS A 682 4.27 0.39 12.10
N LEU A 683 5.02 0.64 13.18
CA LEU A 683 6.48 0.52 13.18
C LEU A 683 6.92 -0.92 12.93
N ARG A 684 6.28 -1.91 13.55
CA ARG A 684 6.57 -3.33 13.33
C ARG A 684 6.41 -3.72 11.86
N ILE A 685 5.28 -3.38 11.23
CA ILE A 685 5.05 -3.61 9.80
C ILE A 685 6.14 -2.92 8.97
N PHE A 686 6.46 -1.66 9.29
CA PHE A 686 7.50 -0.92 8.58
C PHE A 686 8.86 -1.63 8.66
N LEU A 687 9.29 -2.08 9.84
CA LEU A 687 10.55 -2.80 10.01
C LEU A 687 10.55 -4.14 9.26
N LEU A 688 9.49 -4.94 9.38
CA LEU A 688 9.39 -6.23 8.69
C LEU A 688 9.51 -6.08 7.16
N LEU A 689 8.89 -5.03 6.59
CA LEU A 689 8.98 -4.74 5.16
C LEU A 689 10.39 -4.36 4.68
N LEU A 690 11.29 -3.95 5.59
CA LEU A 690 12.69 -3.67 5.27
C LEU A 690 13.56 -4.93 5.18
N LYS A 691 13.09 -6.08 5.68
CA LYS A 691 13.83 -7.35 5.58
C LYS A 691 14.13 -7.65 4.10
N VAL A 692 15.41 -7.81 3.78
CA VAL A 692 15.92 -8.13 2.43
C VAL A 692 15.33 -9.46 1.97
#